data_AF-A0AAV5AMN4-F1
#
_entry.id   AF-A0AAV5AMN4-F1
#
_cell.length_a   1.000
_cell.length_b   1.000
_cell.length_c   1.000
_cell.angle_alpha   90.00
_cell.angle_beta   90.00
_cell.angle_gamma   90.00
#
_symmetry.space_group_name_H-M   'P 1'
#
loop_
_entity.id
_entity.type
_entity.pdbx_description
1 polymer ?
#
loop_
_entity_poly.entity_id
_entity_poly.type
_entity_poly.pdbx_seq_one_letter_code
_entity_poly.pdbx_strand_id
1 'polypeptide(L)'
;MSSTLLTDFSVKRSVLLALAVGTTYFLTKFIYSVIKPYWSPLRALPGPKSKSLLWGHLQDIFKSGPAEAHLKWTYEYGFTFVYKGFLNRDRLTTLDPKALTYILNHSYDFPKPEEVRANLAELLGEGFDYKFEALNPAGIPNELNAAFSSVMREGGNFRLINVLRNFIPILRKIIPPLKPTSRTRRLAKSTEVMTRIGSELLSSKKQAVQSIIDQKEHNPGQVEKTDISGRDLLSRLVAANMATDLPENHRLSDHDVYSQIPTFLIAGHETTATAATWTLFALAQHPDIQIKLREELLLVETDSPSMDELNALPYLELIVREIMRLHAPVASTIRLSAKDDLIPLENPYQDKNGILRHEIPISKGDSIFIPILTLNLHKGIWGEDALEFRPERWANYSDKSHDLPGVYANMLTFLGGPRSFQFELAVPVEDVEKKTALVTRPHLKSAPKAGPQLPLKIRAWKLRRSNHRDRDVVWSPPEEWQHSSSFFSSLLNMDTFKLAVISVIVNKVDSPDKNIEEVQEQTTNNRPSHHVNDTQNHFKNPWPSFRHVFSPNFFLFRWPGRAEYRNANSYMCRPSVPANASSLIPQQKPNWGTAAPPETLKATWLGHASFLVELPTPVGASRGPRILLDPVFSHRCSPLSWIGPARFMPTPCTLEELPQVDVVAISHNHYDHMDTTTIQALAFSKTGHNNPGVPRIHIFAPLNNEAPFKSIGIPQTHIHCLDWWQSSDIIVELPSKVSSNITDELPPIRTTFRLTCTPTQHLSGRSVFLTDRWKSLWSSWAVESNPYNKDQSEGGMHPVKLWFAGDTGYRTVHVGENESDVPVCPAFKQIGDKFGGFDLALLPIGAYNPRPLLSYMHCAPQDSVRLFADLKAKKAIAMHWGTWHLGGEPFDEPVALLKQEREKAGLKSGEFEPCAIGETIVV
;
A
#
# COMPACT_ATOMS: atom_id res chain seq x y z
N MET A 1 67.36 -17.00 0.91
CA MET A 1 66.54 -16.02 0.17
C MET A 1 65.97 -16.53 -1.18
N SER A 2 66.29 -17.73 -1.69
CA SER A 2 65.87 -18.13 -3.05
C SER A 2 64.49 -18.81 -3.18
N SER A 3 64.02 -19.57 -2.18
CA SER A 3 62.83 -20.42 -2.32
C SER A 3 61.49 -19.67 -2.27
N THR A 4 61.39 -18.61 -1.46
CA THR A 4 60.16 -17.82 -1.28
C THR A 4 59.82 -16.90 -2.44
N LEU A 5 60.80 -16.51 -3.26
CA LEU A 5 60.55 -15.68 -4.46
C LEU A 5 59.99 -16.50 -5.63
N LEU A 6 60.38 -17.78 -5.76
CA LEU A 6 59.92 -18.65 -6.85
C LEU A 6 58.46 -19.10 -6.69
N THR A 7 58.01 -19.36 -5.45
CA THR A 7 56.63 -19.76 -5.17
C THR A 7 55.63 -18.62 -5.41
N ASP A 8 55.93 -17.40 -4.95
CA ASP A 8 55.06 -16.24 -5.12
C ASP A 8 54.95 -15.81 -6.61
N PHE A 9 56.01 -16.00 -7.40
CA PHE A 9 55.98 -15.76 -8.85
C PHE A 9 55.12 -16.80 -9.60
N SER A 10 55.12 -18.05 -9.15
CA SER A 10 54.32 -19.15 -9.72
C SER A 10 52.82 -18.95 -9.47
N VAL A 11 52.43 -18.60 -8.23
CA VAL A 11 51.03 -18.34 -7.88
C VAL A 11 50.46 -17.17 -8.69
N LYS A 12 51.22 -16.07 -8.84
CA LYS A 12 50.79 -14.91 -9.64
C LYS A 12 50.56 -15.26 -11.11
N ARG A 13 51.42 -16.09 -11.72
CA ARG A 13 51.21 -16.61 -13.09
C ARG A 13 49.97 -17.49 -13.19
N SER A 14 49.74 -18.38 -12.23
CA SER A 14 48.57 -19.27 -12.21
C SER A 14 47.25 -18.49 -12.08
N VAL A 15 47.21 -17.45 -11.25
CA VAL A 15 46.04 -16.56 -11.11
C VAL A 15 45.82 -15.74 -12.39
N LEU A 16 46.88 -15.18 -13.00
CA LEU A 16 46.77 -14.45 -14.27
C LEU A 16 46.30 -15.36 -15.42
N LEU A 17 46.78 -16.60 -15.47
CA LEU A 17 46.36 -17.58 -16.48
C LEU A 17 44.88 -17.99 -16.28
N ALA A 18 44.45 -18.24 -15.03
CA ALA A 18 43.06 -18.53 -14.73
C ALA A 18 42.12 -17.36 -15.08
N LEU A 19 42.54 -16.12 -14.79
CA LEU A 19 41.82 -14.91 -15.20
C LEU A 19 41.77 -14.74 -16.72
N ALA A 20 42.87 -15.02 -17.43
CA ALA A 20 42.93 -14.93 -18.89
C ALA A 20 42.06 -16.00 -19.58
N VAL A 21 42.11 -17.25 -19.11
CA VAL A 21 41.26 -18.35 -19.61
C VAL A 21 39.79 -18.09 -19.31
N GLY A 22 39.46 -17.67 -18.08
CA GLY A 22 38.10 -17.29 -17.70
C GLY A 22 37.57 -16.13 -18.55
N THR A 23 38.36 -15.06 -18.69
CA THR A 23 38.01 -13.90 -19.55
C THR A 23 37.80 -14.34 -20.99
N THR A 24 38.69 -15.15 -21.56
CA THR A 24 38.59 -15.64 -22.94
C THR A 24 37.35 -16.52 -23.14
N TYR A 25 37.02 -17.39 -22.18
CA TYR A 25 35.81 -18.20 -22.20
C TYR A 25 34.54 -17.33 -22.17
N PHE A 26 34.46 -16.35 -21.26
CA PHE A 26 33.33 -15.43 -21.19
C PHE A 26 33.23 -14.52 -22.42
N LEU A 27 34.35 -14.03 -22.95
CA LEU A 27 34.38 -13.23 -24.17
C LEU A 27 33.90 -14.06 -25.37
N THR A 28 34.35 -15.31 -25.50
CA THR A 28 33.93 -16.23 -26.58
C THR A 28 32.46 -16.59 -26.46
N LYS A 29 31.96 -16.90 -25.26
CA LYS A 29 30.52 -17.12 -25.02
C LYS A 29 29.68 -15.86 -25.30
N PHE A 30 30.16 -14.68 -24.93
CA PHE A 30 29.49 -13.41 -25.22
C PHE A 30 29.46 -13.12 -26.71
N ILE A 31 30.60 -13.21 -27.40
CA ILE A 31 30.73 -13.05 -28.85
C ILE A 31 29.82 -14.05 -29.58
N TYR A 32 29.82 -15.33 -29.20
CA TYR A 32 28.93 -16.33 -29.77
C TYR A 32 27.44 -16.01 -29.53
N SER A 33 27.08 -15.57 -28.31
CA SER A 33 25.72 -15.17 -27.92
C SER A 33 25.24 -13.89 -28.63
N VAL A 34 26.15 -13.00 -29.05
CA VAL A 34 25.85 -11.78 -29.80
C VAL A 34 25.82 -12.02 -31.31
N ILE A 35 26.75 -12.83 -31.85
CA ILE A 35 26.91 -13.06 -33.29
C ILE A 35 26.03 -14.20 -33.81
N LYS A 36 25.79 -15.31 -33.08
CA LYS A 36 24.96 -16.42 -33.58
C LYS A 36 23.57 -15.98 -34.09
N PRO A 37 22.84 -15.07 -33.41
CA PRO A 37 21.56 -14.56 -33.92
C PRO A 37 21.67 -13.80 -35.26
N TYR A 38 22.87 -13.43 -35.71
CA TYR A 38 23.09 -12.78 -37.00
C TYR A 38 23.07 -13.75 -38.18
N TRP A 39 23.09 -15.06 -37.92
CA TRP A 39 22.99 -16.15 -38.90
C TRP A 39 21.67 -16.93 -38.84
N SER A 40 20.69 -16.49 -38.02
CA SER A 40 19.37 -17.14 -37.98
C SER A 40 18.63 -16.98 -39.33
N PRO A 41 17.96 -18.04 -39.83
CA PRO A 41 17.12 -17.96 -41.02
C PRO A 41 15.94 -16.99 -40.87
N LEU A 42 15.53 -16.65 -39.63
CA LEU A 42 14.48 -15.68 -39.35
C LEU A 42 14.73 -14.30 -39.98
N ARG A 43 15.99 -13.99 -40.33
CA ARG A 43 16.35 -12.75 -41.01
C ARG A 43 15.73 -12.58 -42.39
N ALA A 44 15.35 -13.67 -43.05
CA ALA A 44 14.66 -13.64 -44.34
C ALA A 44 13.21 -13.15 -44.23
N LEU A 45 12.54 -13.31 -43.08
CA LEU A 45 11.13 -12.91 -42.92
C LEU A 45 10.95 -11.39 -42.97
N PRO A 46 9.81 -10.88 -43.46
CA PRO A 46 9.49 -9.45 -43.43
C PRO A 46 9.40 -8.91 -41.99
N GLY A 47 9.50 -7.58 -41.84
CA GLY A 47 9.34 -6.93 -40.54
C GLY A 47 9.98 -5.55 -40.45
N PRO A 48 9.69 -4.81 -39.36
CA PRO A 48 10.08 -3.40 -39.19
C PRO A 48 11.59 -3.17 -39.12
N LYS A 49 12.03 -2.02 -39.66
CA LYS A 49 13.43 -1.56 -39.59
C LYS A 49 13.75 -0.99 -38.21
N SER A 50 14.62 -1.66 -37.46
CA SER A 50 15.05 -1.22 -36.13
C SER A 50 15.89 0.06 -36.17
N LYS A 51 15.52 1.02 -35.33
CA LYS A 51 16.25 2.28 -35.10
C LYS A 51 17.28 2.17 -33.96
N SER A 52 17.36 1.04 -33.26
CA SER A 52 18.23 0.87 -32.09
C SER A 52 18.94 -0.49 -32.09
N LEU A 53 20.28 -0.47 -32.24
CA LEU A 53 21.11 -1.68 -32.17
C LEU A 53 21.05 -2.37 -30.80
N LEU A 54 20.90 -1.60 -29.72
CA LEU A 54 20.88 -2.14 -28.35
C LEU A 54 19.47 -2.59 -27.92
N TRP A 55 18.43 -1.82 -28.25
CA TRP A 55 17.07 -2.07 -27.73
C TRP A 55 16.11 -2.71 -28.73
N GLY A 56 16.48 -2.79 -30.02
CA GLY A 56 15.55 -3.20 -31.06
C GLY A 56 14.30 -2.33 -31.07
N HIS A 57 13.13 -2.97 -31.19
CA HIS A 57 11.81 -2.34 -31.05
C HIS A 57 11.24 -2.46 -29.63
N LEU A 58 12.00 -2.96 -28.64
CA LEU A 58 11.47 -3.10 -27.28
C LEU A 58 11.02 -1.74 -26.70
N GLN A 59 11.73 -0.66 -27.02
CA GLN A 59 11.32 0.68 -26.60
C GLN A 59 10.02 1.16 -27.24
N ASP A 60 9.72 0.73 -28.47
CA ASP A 60 8.47 1.08 -29.15
C ASP A 60 7.31 0.27 -28.53
N ILE A 61 7.52 -1.04 -28.32
CA ILE A 61 6.57 -1.95 -27.66
C ILE A 61 6.24 -1.50 -26.21
N PHE A 62 7.24 -1.00 -25.46
CA PHE A 62 7.02 -0.49 -24.10
C PHE A 62 6.36 0.90 -24.03
N LYS A 63 6.27 1.61 -25.16
CA LYS A 63 5.60 2.93 -25.25
C LYS A 63 4.19 2.83 -25.84
N SER A 64 3.92 1.83 -26.67
CA SER A 64 2.59 1.53 -27.19
C SER A 64 1.71 0.82 -26.15
N GLY A 65 0.40 0.85 -26.33
CA GLY A 65 -0.53 -0.02 -25.62
C GLY A 65 -0.28 -1.51 -25.91
N PRO A 66 -0.84 -2.43 -25.10
CA PRO A 66 -0.71 -3.86 -25.34
C PRO A 66 -1.30 -4.23 -26.70
N ALA A 67 -0.65 -5.17 -27.37
CA ALA A 67 -0.93 -5.57 -28.76
C ALA A 67 -0.80 -4.47 -29.84
N GLU A 68 -0.91 -3.17 -29.53
CA GLU A 68 -0.95 -2.07 -30.51
C GLU A 68 0.21 -2.09 -31.54
N ALA A 69 1.47 -2.14 -31.08
CA ALA A 69 2.62 -2.23 -31.98
C ALA A 69 2.59 -3.50 -32.85
N HIS A 70 2.13 -4.62 -32.30
CA HIS A 70 2.06 -5.90 -33.01
C HIS A 70 0.89 -5.93 -34.00
N LEU A 71 -0.28 -5.35 -33.65
CA LEU A 71 -1.42 -5.17 -34.55
C LEU A 71 -1.03 -4.32 -35.76
N LYS A 72 -0.32 -3.21 -35.52
CA LYS A 72 0.22 -2.38 -36.61
C LYS A 72 1.11 -3.22 -37.53
N TRP A 73 2.05 -3.99 -36.97
CA TRP A 73 2.95 -4.81 -37.76
C TRP A 73 2.25 -5.99 -38.46
N THR A 74 1.17 -6.56 -37.92
CA THR A 74 0.39 -7.58 -38.64
C THR A 74 -0.34 -7.01 -39.85
N TYR A 75 -0.84 -5.77 -39.78
CA TYR A 75 -1.42 -5.11 -40.95
C TYR A 75 -0.37 -4.63 -41.97
N GLU A 76 0.86 -4.33 -41.53
CA GLU A 76 1.96 -3.84 -42.39
C GLU A 76 2.79 -4.97 -43.03
N TYR A 77 2.97 -6.11 -42.35
CA TYR A 77 3.86 -7.21 -42.76
C TYR A 77 3.16 -8.58 -42.86
N GLY A 78 1.85 -8.66 -42.60
CA GLY A 78 1.07 -9.89 -42.64
C GLY A 78 1.15 -10.72 -41.35
N PHE A 79 0.57 -11.92 -41.38
CA PHE A 79 0.36 -12.75 -40.19
C PHE A 79 1.66 -13.31 -39.60
N THR A 80 2.76 -13.36 -40.36
CA THR A 80 4.04 -13.93 -39.93
C THR A 80 5.17 -12.97 -40.27
N PHE A 81 5.82 -12.42 -39.25
CA PHE A 81 6.87 -11.41 -39.37
C PHE A 81 7.91 -11.52 -38.25
N VAL A 82 8.99 -10.75 -38.33
CA VAL A 82 10.06 -10.72 -37.32
C VAL A 82 10.32 -9.31 -36.82
N TYR A 83 10.36 -9.14 -35.49
CA TYR A 83 10.80 -7.89 -34.86
C TYR A 83 12.10 -8.08 -34.08
N LYS A 84 12.91 -7.01 -34.00
CA LYS A 84 14.15 -6.98 -33.23
C LYS A 84 13.92 -6.78 -31.73
N GLY A 85 14.46 -7.65 -30.90
CA GLY A 85 14.57 -7.51 -29.45
C GLY A 85 15.90 -6.87 -28.99
N PHE A 86 16.27 -7.10 -27.73
CA PHE A 86 17.55 -6.64 -27.16
C PHE A 86 18.75 -7.15 -27.98
N LEU A 87 19.76 -6.30 -28.16
CA LEU A 87 20.93 -6.52 -29.04
C LEU A 87 20.57 -6.87 -30.50
N ASN A 88 19.41 -6.38 -30.96
CA ASN A 88 18.86 -6.64 -32.30
C ASN A 88 18.68 -8.13 -32.62
N ARG A 89 18.46 -8.97 -31.60
CA ARG A 89 18.06 -10.38 -31.79
C ARG A 89 16.71 -10.48 -32.48
N ASP A 90 16.61 -11.37 -33.45
CA ASP A 90 15.37 -11.64 -34.16
C ASP A 90 14.37 -12.40 -33.28
N ARG A 91 13.09 -11.99 -33.32
CA ARG A 91 11.96 -12.68 -32.68
C ARG A 91 10.87 -12.93 -33.70
N LEU A 92 10.60 -14.21 -33.95
CA LEU A 92 9.48 -14.63 -34.78
C LEU A 92 8.17 -14.25 -34.09
N THR A 93 7.24 -13.66 -34.82
CA THR A 93 5.86 -13.45 -34.41
C THR A 93 4.95 -14.03 -35.48
N THR A 94 4.00 -14.89 -35.11
CA THR A 94 3.02 -15.42 -36.04
C THR A 94 1.62 -15.47 -35.43
N LEU A 95 0.62 -15.19 -36.26
CA LEU A 95 -0.82 -15.37 -36.02
C LEU A 95 -1.38 -16.56 -36.80
N ASP A 96 -0.55 -17.28 -37.56
CA ASP A 96 -0.99 -18.41 -38.39
C ASP A 96 -1.51 -19.56 -37.49
N PRO A 97 -2.78 -20.01 -37.65
CA PRO A 97 -3.37 -20.96 -36.72
C PRO A 97 -2.66 -22.31 -36.70
N LYS A 98 -2.27 -22.82 -37.87
CA LYS A 98 -1.54 -24.07 -38.02
C LYS A 98 -0.14 -24.01 -37.38
N ALA A 99 0.59 -22.91 -37.59
CA ALA A 99 1.88 -22.70 -36.93
C ALA A 99 1.75 -22.64 -35.41
N LEU A 100 0.76 -21.90 -34.91
CA LEU A 100 0.49 -21.77 -33.47
C LEU A 100 0.06 -23.11 -32.85
N THR A 101 -0.79 -23.88 -33.53
CA THR A 101 -1.18 -25.24 -33.14
C THR A 101 0.04 -26.15 -33.03
N TYR A 102 0.91 -26.12 -34.05
CA TYR A 102 2.15 -26.90 -34.07
C TYR A 102 3.07 -26.54 -32.89
N ILE A 103 3.36 -25.26 -32.68
CA ILE A 103 4.24 -24.78 -31.59
C ILE A 103 3.68 -25.14 -30.21
N LEU A 104 2.36 -24.99 -30.00
CA LEU A 104 1.74 -25.23 -28.69
C LEU A 104 1.65 -26.73 -28.35
N ASN A 105 1.42 -27.59 -29.34
CA ASN A 105 1.39 -29.04 -29.13
C ASN A 105 2.79 -29.65 -28.94
N HIS A 106 3.84 -29.11 -29.57
CA HIS A 106 5.23 -29.57 -29.44
C HIS A 106 5.98 -28.85 -28.30
N SER A 107 5.36 -28.77 -27.11
CA SER A 107 5.85 -27.96 -25.99
C SER A 107 7.25 -28.32 -25.43
N TYR A 108 7.74 -29.55 -25.68
CA TYR A 108 9.11 -29.97 -25.34
C TYR A 108 10.16 -29.49 -26.35
N ASP A 109 9.79 -29.39 -27.63
CA ASP A 109 10.65 -28.84 -28.69
C ASP A 109 10.68 -27.31 -28.66
N PHE A 110 9.59 -26.70 -28.18
CA PHE A 110 9.45 -25.27 -27.98
C PHE A 110 9.28 -24.92 -26.49
N PRO A 111 10.31 -25.08 -25.62
CA PRO A 111 10.22 -24.72 -24.21
C PRO A 111 10.15 -23.20 -24.00
N LYS A 112 9.73 -22.78 -22.79
CA LYS A 112 9.93 -21.39 -22.33
C LYS A 112 11.44 -21.10 -22.15
N PRO A 113 11.95 -19.90 -22.53
CA PRO A 113 13.35 -19.54 -22.35
C PRO A 113 13.82 -19.68 -20.89
N GLU A 114 15.10 -20.04 -20.70
CA GLU A 114 15.67 -20.28 -19.37
C GLU A 114 15.60 -19.03 -18.47
N GLU A 115 15.80 -17.84 -19.02
CA GLU A 115 15.69 -16.59 -18.25
C GLU A 115 14.25 -16.33 -17.79
N VAL A 116 13.26 -16.72 -18.60
CA VAL A 116 11.84 -16.64 -18.24
C VAL A 116 11.51 -17.67 -17.16
N ARG A 117 12.03 -18.90 -17.28
CA ARG A 117 11.88 -19.94 -16.25
C ARG A 117 12.51 -19.53 -14.92
N ALA A 118 13.73 -18.99 -14.94
CA ALA A 118 14.45 -18.55 -13.75
C ALA A 118 13.79 -17.33 -13.09
N ASN A 119 13.36 -16.33 -13.88
CA ASN A 119 12.63 -15.18 -13.34
C ASN A 119 11.24 -15.57 -12.80
N LEU A 120 10.59 -16.60 -13.38
CA LEU A 120 9.37 -17.17 -12.82
C LEU A 120 9.70 -17.86 -11.49
N ALA A 121 10.68 -18.77 -11.42
CA ALA A 121 11.07 -19.41 -10.16
C ALA A 121 11.41 -18.40 -9.05
N GLU A 122 12.15 -17.34 -9.36
CA GLU A 122 12.51 -16.26 -8.42
C GLU A 122 11.31 -15.39 -7.99
N LEU A 123 10.32 -15.21 -8.87
CA LEU A 123 9.08 -14.46 -8.58
C LEU A 123 8.05 -15.29 -7.81
N LEU A 124 8.03 -16.61 -8.04
CA LEU A 124 6.92 -17.46 -7.66
C LEU A 124 6.95 -17.84 -6.16
N GLY A 125 8.10 -18.14 -5.57
CA GLY A 125 8.19 -18.50 -4.14
C GLY A 125 7.70 -19.93 -3.86
N GLU A 126 7.15 -20.22 -2.67
CA GLU A 126 6.79 -21.58 -2.24
C GLU A 126 5.49 -21.60 -1.39
N GLY A 127 4.70 -22.69 -1.46
CA GLY A 127 3.73 -23.11 -0.42
C GLY A 127 2.21 -23.17 -0.70
N PHE A 128 1.55 -24.25 -0.25
CA PHE A 128 0.10 -24.53 -0.36
C PHE A 128 -0.41 -25.37 0.80
N ASP A 129 -1.69 -25.20 1.10
CA ASP A 129 -2.43 -25.63 2.31
C ASP A 129 -2.26 -24.69 3.51
N TYR A 130 -2.31 -23.39 3.20
CA TYR A 130 -2.39 -22.29 4.15
C TYR A 130 -3.65 -21.48 3.81
N LYS A 131 -4.44 -21.07 4.82
CA LYS A 131 -5.64 -20.25 4.61
C LYS A 131 -5.23 -18.90 4.02
N PHE A 132 -5.50 -18.68 2.73
CA PHE A 132 -5.01 -17.50 2.00
C PHE A 132 -5.80 -16.21 2.29
N GLU A 133 -7.03 -16.33 2.79
CA GLU A 133 -7.91 -15.26 3.31
C GLU A 133 -7.98 -13.96 2.47
N ALA A 134 -7.84 -14.05 1.14
CA ALA A 134 -7.84 -12.87 0.26
C ALA A 134 -9.16 -12.09 0.23
N LEU A 135 -10.25 -12.72 0.66
CA LEU A 135 -11.60 -12.14 0.77
C LEU A 135 -12.05 -12.01 2.23
N ASN A 136 -11.13 -11.93 3.20
CA ASN A 136 -11.46 -11.74 4.61
C ASN A 136 -12.26 -10.42 4.80
N PRO A 137 -13.51 -10.46 5.30
CA PRO A 137 -14.32 -9.25 5.49
C PRO A 137 -13.70 -8.23 6.46
N ALA A 138 -12.82 -8.68 7.36
CA ALA A 138 -12.07 -7.81 8.28
C ALA A 138 -10.85 -7.12 7.63
N GLY A 139 -10.50 -7.46 6.39
CA GLY A 139 -9.42 -6.81 5.62
C GLY A 139 -7.99 -7.09 6.12
N ILE A 140 -7.79 -8.10 6.97
CA ILE A 140 -6.49 -8.46 7.53
C ILE A 140 -5.83 -9.54 6.64
N PRO A 141 -4.76 -9.25 5.89
CA PRO A 141 -4.01 -10.27 5.17
C PRO A 141 -3.12 -11.06 6.14
N ASN A 142 -3.20 -12.38 6.08
CA ASN A 142 -2.25 -13.29 6.74
C ASN A 142 -0.82 -13.16 6.18
N GLU A 143 0.14 -13.83 6.83
CA GLU A 143 1.57 -13.71 6.53
C GLU A 143 1.91 -14.06 5.07
N LEU A 144 1.30 -15.12 4.54
CA LEU A 144 1.49 -15.56 3.15
C LEU A 144 0.91 -14.55 2.15
N ASN A 145 -0.30 -14.04 2.40
CA ASN A 145 -0.96 -13.03 1.57
C ASN A 145 -0.18 -11.70 1.57
N ALA A 146 0.36 -11.29 2.72
CA ALA A 146 1.20 -10.10 2.83
C ALA A 146 2.56 -10.27 2.11
N ALA A 147 3.19 -11.44 2.21
CA ALA A 147 4.41 -11.76 1.48
C ALA A 147 4.17 -11.78 -0.04
N PHE A 148 3.11 -12.44 -0.49
CA PHE A 148 2.65 -12.48 -1.88
C PHE A 148 2.39 -11.07 -2.44
N SER A 149 1.60 -10.26 -1.73
CA SER A 149 1.28 -8.89 -2.12
C SER A 149 2.51 -7.99 -2.22
N SER A 150 3.53 -8.22 -1.38
CA SER A 150 4.82 -7.52 -1.43
C SER A 150 5.60 -7.85 -2.71
N VAL A 151 5.67 -9.13 -3.07
CA VAL A 151 6.32 -9.61 -4.32
C VAL A 151 5.60 -9.05 -5.56
N MET A 152 4.27 -9.16 -5.60
CA MET A 152 3.46 -8.85 -6.79
C MET A 152 3.22 -7.34 -7.04
N ARG A 153 3.43 -6.48 -6.03
CA ARG A 153 3.40 -5.01 -6.18
C ARG A 153 4.70 -4.45 -6.76
N GLU A 154 5.83 -5.15 -6.65
CA GLU A 154 7.13 -4.64 -7.08
C GLU A 154 7.39 -4.82 -8.59
N GLY A 155 6.65 -4.08 -9.42
CA GLY A 155 6.85 -4.02 -10.87
C GLY A 155 8.32 -3.81 -11.29
N GLY A 156 8.72 -4.48 -12.39
CA GLY A 156 10.12 -4.51 -12.85
C GLY A 156 10.61 -3.15 -13.36
N ASN A 157 11.64 -2.59 -12.71
CA ASN A 157 12.30 -1.38 -13.19
C ASN A 157 13.28 -1.73 -14.33
N PHE A 158 12.97 -1.29 -15.55
CA PHE A 158 13.78 -1.45 -16.78
C PHE A 158 15.05 -0.58 -16.81
N ARG A 159 15.90 -0.70 -15.78
CA ARG A 159 17.25 -0.14 -15.79
C ARG A 159 18.18 -1.07 -16.58
N LEU A 160 19.06 -0.51 -17.41
CA LEU A 160 20.02 -1.26 -18.24
C LEU A 160 20.80 -2.33 -17.45
N ILE A 161 21.17 -2.04 -16.20
CA ILE A 161 21.87 -2.97 -15.31
C ILE A 161 21.07 -4.26 -15.01
N ASN A 162 19.73 -4.18 -14.93
CA ASN A 162 18.86 -5.34 -14.71
C ASN A 162 18.74 -6.20 -15.97
N VAL A 163 18.73 -5.57 -17.15
CA VAL A 163 18.72 -6.27 -18.44
C VAL A 163 20.06 -6.99 -18.65
N LEU A 164 21.19 -6.32 -18.40
CA LEU A 164 22.53 -6.92 -18.49
C LEU A 164 22.72 -8.09 -17.51
N ARG A 165 22.14 -8.03 -16.30
CA ARG A 165 22.13 -9.15 -15.34
C ARG A 165 21.34 -10.37 -15.80
N ASN A 166 20.40 -10.22 -16.74
CA ASN A 166 19.66 -11.35 -17.31
C ASN A 166 20.41 -12.00 -18.48
N PHE A 167 21.15 -11.22 -19.27
CA PHE A 167 21.93 -11.75 -20.40
C PHE A 167 23.37 -12.15 -20.06
N ILE A 168 23.92 -11.71 -18.91
CA ILE A 168 25.29 -12.02 -18.48
C ILE A 168 25.23 -12.53 -17.02
N PRO A 169 25.03 -13.84 -16.79
CA PRO A 169 24.77 -14.40 -15.47
C PRO A 169 25.86 -14.08 -14.42
N ILE A 170 27.12 -13.97 -14.83
CA ILE A 170 28.22 -13.66 -13.91
C ILE A 170 28.14 -12.22 -13.34
N LEU A 171 27.44 -11.28 -14.00
CA LEU A 171 27.16 -9.96 -13.42
C LEU A 171 26.22 -10.03 -12.21
N ARG A 172 25.41 -11.11 -12.06
CA ARG A 172 24.64 -11.35 -10.83
C ARG A 172 25.55 -11.65 -9.63
N LYS A 173 26.74 -12.24 -9.86
CA LYS A 173 27.73 -12.58 -8.82
C LYS A 173 28.77 -11.47 -8.59
N ILE A 174 29.28 -10.83 -9.66
CA ILE A 174 30.36 -9.83 -9.57
C ILE A 174 29.84 -8.43 -9.21
N ILE A 175 28.63 -8.08 -9.63
CA ILE A 175 28.00 -6.78 -9.31
C ILE A 175 26.73 -7.01 -8.49
N PRO A 176 26.85 -7.37 -7.19
CA PRO A 176 25.71 -7.32 -6.28
C PRO A 176 25.14 -5.89 -6.27
N PRO A 177 23.84 -5.69 -5.94
CA PRO A 177 23.28 -4.34 -5.85
C PRO A 177 24.10 -3.53 -4.84
N LEU A 178 24.59 -2.36 -5.29
CA LEU A 178 25.33 -1.40 -4.46
C LEU A 178 24.44 -0.99 -3.26
N LYS A 179 24.69 -1.68 -2.14
CA LYS A 179 23.82 -1.85 -0.96
C LYS A 179 22.47 -2.54 -1.27
N PRO A 180 22.00 -3.45 -0.39
CA PRO A 180 20.66 -4.01 -0.49
C PRO A 180 19.62 -2.91 -0.21
N THR A 181 18.98 -2.46 -1.28
CA THR A 181 17.83 -1.55 -1.26
C THR A 181 16.68 -2.12 -0.41
N SER A 182 15.80 -1.26 0.09
CA SER A 182 14.57 -1.67 0.79
C SER A 182 13.73 -2.65 -0.03
N ARG A 183 13.68 -2.43 -1.36
CA ARG A 183 13.12 -3.34 -2.37
C ARG A 183 13.67 -4.76 -2.25
N THR A 184 14.97 -4.94 -2.48
CA THR A 184 15.64 -6.25 -2.40
C THR A 184 15.55 -6.94 -1.04
N ARG A 185 15.44 -6.19 0.07
CA ARG A 185 15.23 -6.79 1.41
C ARG A 185 13.80 -7.25 1.63
N ARG A 186 12.80 -6.51 1.12
CA ARG A 186 11.40 -6.95 1.14
C ARG A 186 11.19 -8.17 0.28
N LEU A 187 11.72 -8.18 -0.94
CA LEU A 187 11.64 -9.36 -1.81
C LEU A 187 12.26 -10.59 -1.13
N ALA A 188 13.49 -10.48 -0.61
CA ALA A 188 14.14 -11.58 0.12
C ALA A 188 13.32 -12.07 1.33
N LYS A 189 12.81 -11.16 2.18
CA LYS A 189 11.97 -11.53 3.33
C LYS A 189 10.64 -12.17 2.92
N SER A 190 10.02 -11.68 1.84
CA SER A 190 8.80 -12.27 1.31
C SER A 190 9.04 -13.66 0.71
N THR A 191 10.16 -13.86 0.00
CA THR A 191 10.57 -15.18 -0.49
C THR A 191 10.85 -16.15 0.67
N GLU A 192 11.55 -15.70 1.72
CA GLU A 192 11.83 -16.49 2.92
C GLU A 192 10.56 -16.97 3.65
N VAL A 193 9.56 -16.09 3.80
CA VAL A 193 8.24 -16.45 4.37
C VAL A 193 7.55 -17.52 3.52
N MET A 194 7.55 -17.36 2.20
CA MET A 194 6.97 -18.34 1.29
C MET A 194 7.72 -19.68 1.37
N THR A 195 9.05 -19.70 1.27
CA THR A 195 9.90 -20.90 1.42
C THR A 195 9.64 -21.67 2.70
N ARG A 196 9.57 -20.97 3.84
CA ARG A 196 9.27 -21.59 5.13
C ARG A 196 7.91 -22.29 5.10
N ILE A 197 6.86 -21.55 4.75
CA ILE A 197 5.47 -22.06 4.72
C ILE A 197 5.34 -23.23 3.73
N GLY A 198 5.98 -23.15 2.55
CA GLY A 198 5.92 -24.24 1.58
C GLY A 198 6.66 -25.52 1.98
N SER A 199 7.78 -25.38 2.66
CA SER A 199 8.51 -26.52 3.23
C SER A 199 7.74 -27.20 4.36
N GLU A 200 7.14 -26.42 5.27
CA GLU A 200 6.28 -26.92 6.36
C GLU A 200 5.12 -27.76 5.81
N LEU A 201 4.45 -27.28 4.77
CA LEU A 201 3.26 -27.91 4.22
C LEU A 201 3.58 -29.15 3.37
N LEU A 202 4.64 -29.12 2.56
CA LEU A 202 5.10 -30.32 1.83
C LEU A 202 5.50 -31.44 2.81
N SER A 203 6.18 -31.10 3.91
CA SER A 203 6.54 -32.05 4.95
C SER A 203 5.31 -32.68 5.61
N SER A 204 4.34 -31.86 6.01
CA SER A 204 3.07 -32.32 6.59
C SER A 204 2.29 -33.24 5.64
N LYS A 205 2.14 -32.88 4.36
CA LYS A 205 1.44 -33.70 3.36
C LYS A 205 2.16 -35.02 3.09
N LYS A 206 3.50 -35.04 3.05
CA LYS A 206 4.28 -36.28 2.95
C LYS A 206 4.07 -37.19 4.15
N GLN A 207 4.09 -36.66 5.37
CA GLN A 207 3.83 -37.43 6.59
C GLN A 207 2.40 -38.01 6.59
N ALA A 208 1.40 -37.22 6.18
CA ALA A 208 0.03 -37.69 6.05
C ALA A 208 -0.10 -38.84 5.03
N VAL A 209 0.47 -38.71 3.83
CA VAL A 209 0.49 -39.77 2.81
C VAL A 209 1.24 -41.01 3.32
N GLN A 210 2.40 -40.85 3.95
CA GLN A 210 3.15 -41.97 4.52
C GLN A 210 2.36 -42.69 5.61
N SER A 211 1.66 -41.95 6.50
CA SER A 211 0.86 -42.57 7.56
C SER A 211 -0.31 -43.41 7.02
N ILE A 212 -0.84 -43.08 5.84
CA ILE A 212 -1.88 -43.88 5.16
C ILE A 212 -1.25 -45.16 4.55
N ILE A 213 -0.03 -45.07 4.04
CA ILE A 213 0.75 -46.22 3.53
C ILE A 213 1.07 -47.19 4.68
N ASP A 214 1.53 -46.66 5.82
CA ASP A 214 1.91 -47.44 7.00
C ASP A 214 0.70 -48.14 7.67
N GLN A 215 -0.53 -47.65 7.45
CA GLN A 215 -1.78 -48.21 7.95
C GLN A 215 -2.39 -49.30 7.04
N LYS A 216 -1.83 -49.55 5.85
CA LYS A 216 -2.34 -50.58 4.93
C LYS A 216 -1.81 -51.98 5.25
N GLU A 217 -2.61 -52.79 5.94
CA GLU A 217 -2.26 -54.17 6.29
C GLU A 217 -2.09 -55.12 5.08
N HIS A 218 -2.72 -54.82 3.92
CA HIS A 218 -2.86 -55.79 2.81
C HIS A 218 -1.88 -55.63 1.63
N ASN A 219 -0.98 -54.64 1.63
CA ASN A 219 0.18 -54.59 0.70
C ASN A 219 1.17 -53.49 1.15
N PRO A 220 2.09 -53.78 2.08
CA PRO A 220 3.03 -52.78 2.59
C PRO A 220 4.00 -52.32 1.48
N GLY A 221 3.93 -51.04 1.12
CA GLY A 221 4.84 -50.39 0.16
C GLY A 221 4.31 -50.17 -1.26
N GLN A 222 3.05 -50.47 -1.56
CA GLN A 222 2.40 -50.06 -2.82
C GLN A 222 1.36 -48.96 -2.60
N VAL A 223 1.35 -47.97 -3.50
CA VAL A 223 0.48 -46.78 -3.44
C VAL A 223 -0.42 -46.78 -4.67
N GLU A 224 -1.71 -47.01 -4.48
CA GLU A 224 -2.70 -46.92 -5.56
C GLU A 224 -3.34 -45.52 -5.61
N LYS A 225 -3.71 -45.06 -6.82
CA LYS A 225 -4.34 -43.74 -7.02
C LYS A 225 -5.72 -43.61 -6.33
N THR A 226 -6.29 -44.73 -5.90
CA THR A 226 -7.56 -44.87 -5.19
C THR A 226 -7.47 -44.65 -3.68
N ASP A 227 -6.27 -44.73 -3.09
CA ASP A 227 -6.05 -44.64 -1.63
C ASP A 227 -6.01 -43.19 -1.11
N ILE A 228 -6.15 -42.22 -1.99
CA ILE A 228 -5.83 -40.81 -1.75
C ILE A 228 -7.03 -40.11 -1.07
N SER A 229 -7.03 -40.09 0.27
CA SER A 229 -8.09 -39.44 1.07
C SER A 229 -8.07 -37.90 1.00
N GLY A 230 -6.95 -37.29 0.61
CA GLY A 230 -6.82 -35.85 0.43
C GLY A 230 -7.59 -35.33 -0.80
N ARG A 231 -8.60 -34.48 -0.57
CA ARG A 231 -9.34 -33.81 -1.66
C ARG A 231 -8.58 -32.65 -2.32
N ASP A 232 -7.53 -32.13 -1.67
CA ASP A 232 -6.75 -30.99 -2.18
C ASP A 232 -5.72 -31.38 -3.26
N LEU A 233 -5.34 -30.38 -4.06
CA LEU A 233 -4.47 -30.55 -5.22
C LEU A 233 -3.03 -30.97 -4.84
N LEU A 234 -2.51 -30.53 -3.69
CA LEU A 234 -1.15 -30.84 -3.25
C LEU A 234 -1.05 -32.28 -2.73
N SER A 235 -2.03 -32.74 -1.92
CA SER A 235 -2.16 -34.15 -1.54
C SER A 235 -2.19 -35.06 -2.77
N ARG A 236 -2.96 -34.70 -3.81
CA ARG A 236 -3.02 -35.47 -5.07
C ARG A 236 -1.71 -35.45 -5.84
N LEU A 237 -1.01 -34.32 -5.89
CA LEU A 237 0.30 -34.22 -6.55
C LEU A 237 1.38 -35.04 -5.82
N VAL A 238 1.46 -34.93 -4.50
CA VAL A 238 2.41 -35.69 -3.66
C VAL A 238 2.15 -37.19 -3.78
N ALA A 239 0.89 -37.62 -3.66
CA ALA A 239 0.53 -39.03 -3.78
C ALA A 239 0.78 -39.58 -5.21
N ALA A 240 0.43 -38.83 -6.26
CA ALA A 240 0.73 -39.23 -7.64
C ALA A 240 2.25 -39.33 -7.92
N ASN A 241 3.07 -38.51 -7.24
CA ASN A 241 4.52 -38.56 -7.35
C ASN A 241 5.17 -39.69 -6.53
N MET A 242 4.46 -40.19 -5.51
CA MET A 242 4.85 -41.34 -4.68
C MET A 242 4.29 -42.67 -5.21
N ALA A 243 3.47 -42.64 -6.28
CA ALA A 243 2.82 -43.82 -6.83
C ALA A 243 3.83 -44.84 -7.39
N THR A 244 3.60 -46.13 -7.10
CA THR A 244 4.50 -47.22 -7.52
C THR A 244 4.45 -47.52 -9.02
N ASP A 245 3.43 -47.03 -9.73
CA ASP A 245 3.31 -47.14 -11.18
C ASP A 245 4.09 -46.05 -11.97
N LEU A 246 4.66 -45.06 -11.29
CA LEU A 246 5.43 -43.98 -11.90
C LEU A 246 6.94 -44.30 -11.92
N PRO A 247 7.58 -44.43 -13.12
CA PRO A 247 9.03 -44.65 -13.24
C PRO A 247 9.86 -43.56 -12.56
N GLU A 248 11.00 -43.92 -11.97
CA GLU A 248 11.84 -42.97 -11.20
C GLU A 248 12.26 -41.74 -12.01
N ASN A 249 12.55 -41.90 -13.30
CA ASN A 249 12.92 -40.80 -14.20
C ASN A 249 11.74 -39.85 -14.55
N HIS A 250 10.51 -40.21 -14.18
CA HIS A 250 9.31 -39.38 -14.30
C HIS A 250 8.81 -38.83 -12.95
N ARG A 251 9.43 -39.22 -11.83
CA ARG A 251 9.15 -38.64 -10.51
C ARG A 251 9.78 -37.26 -10.42
N LEU A 252 8.99 -36.29 -9.98
CA LEU A 252 9.44 -34.95 -9.61
C LEU A 252 10.29 -35.05 -8.34
N SER A 253 11.39 -34.31 -8.26
CA SER A 253 12.11 -34.18 -7.00
C SER A 253 11.27 -33.39 -5.98
N ASP A 254 11.60 -33.47 -4.70
CA ASP A 254 10.97 -32.64 -3.65
C ASP A 254 10.99 -31.16 -4.01
N HIS A 255 12.11 -30.69 -4.58
CA HIS A 255 12.27 -29.33 -5.08
C HIS A 255 11.32 -29.01 -6.24
N ASP A 256 11.08 -29.95 -7.16
CA ASP A 256 10.21 -29.74 -8.32
C ASP A 256 8.72 -29.81 -7.94
N VAL A 257 8.34 -30.71 -7.02
CA VAL A 257 6.99 -30.77 -6.42
C VAL A 257 6.68 -29.47 -5.71
N TYR A 258 7.62 -29.00 -4.85
CA TYR A 258 7.47 -27.69 -4.23
C TYR A 258 7.36 -26.61 -5.33
N SER A 259 8.25 -26.58 -6.34
CA SER A 259 8.28 -25.51 -7.35
C SER A 259 6.97 -25.38 -8.17
N GLN A 260 6.13 -26.41 -8.23
CA GLN A 260 4.79 -26.29 -8.85
C GLN A 260 3.81 -25.49 -8.00
N ILE A 261 3.94 -25.57 -6.68
CA ILE A 261 3.03 -24.96 -5.71
C ILE A 261 2.74 -23.46 -5.97
N PRO A 262 3.74 -22.56 -6.02
CA PRO A 262 3.47 -21.14 -6.24
C PRO A 262 2.87 -20.85 -7.62
N THR A 263 3.09 -21.74 -8.59
CA THR A 263 2.53 -21.63 -9.94
C THR A 263 1.01 -21.72 -9.86
N PHE A 264 0.45 -22.56 -8.99
CA PHE A 264 -1.00 -22.62 -8.77
C PHE A 264 -1.53 -21.36 -8.08
N LEU A 265 -0.87 -20.85 -7.03
CA LEU A 265 -1.28 -19.61 -6.37
C LEU A 265 -1.26 -18.41 -7.32
N ILE A 266 -0.16 -18.19 -8.04
CA ILE A 266 0.00 -16.99 -8.87
C ILE A 266 -0.78 -17.10 -10.18
N ALA A 267 -0.78 -18.26 -10.85
CA ALA A 267 -1.56 -18.40 -12.08
C ALA A 267 -3.07 -18.35 -11.80
N GLY A 268 -3.53 -18.98 -10.71
CA GLY A 268 -4.95 -19.10 -10.34
C GLY A 268 -5.52 -17.98 -9.46
N HIS A 269 -4.71 -17.02 -9.00
CA HIS A 269 -5.20 -15.82 -8.30
C HIS A 269 -5.02 -14.55 -9.12
N GLU A 270 -3.89 -14.36 -9.80
CA GLU A 270 -3.56 -13.06 -10.40
C GLU A 270 -4.06 -12.90 -11.83
N THR A 271 -4.07 -13.97 -12.63
CA THR A 271 -4.88 -13.95 -13.86
C THR A 271 -6.35 -13.84 -13.47
N THR A 272 -6.75 -14.58 -12.43
CA THR A 272 -8.08 -14.58 -11.81
C THR A 272 -8.47 -13.23 -11.23
N ALA A 273 -7.57 -12.32 -10.85
CA ALA A 273 -7.94 -10.97 -10.42
C ALA A 273 -7.89 -9.93 -11.56
N THR A 274 -7.43 -10.31 -12.77
CA THR A 274 -7.08 -9.35 -13.84
C THR A 274 -8.15 -9.05 -14.90
N ALA A 275 -8.83 -10.00 -15.54
CA ALA A 275 -9.86 -9.73 -16.56
C ALA A 275 -11.37 -9.95 -16.30
N ALA A 276 -11.92 -10.67 -15.33
CA ALA A 276 -11.83 -10.26 -13.94
C ALA A 276 -12.01 -8.74 -13.83
N THR A 277 -10.98 -7.99 -13.42
CA THR A 277 -10.77 -6.54 -13.45
C THR A 277 -10.92 -5.87 -14.84
N TRP A 278 -11.39 -6.61 -15.83
CA TRP A 278 -11.84 -6.08 -17.12
C TRP A 278 -13.35 -6.29 -17.41
N THR A 279 -14.04 -7.16 -16.66
CA THR A 279 -15.47 -7.49 -16.76
C THR A 279 -16.36 -6.31 -16.40
N LEU A 280 -16.39 -5.91 -15.12
CA LEU A 280 -17.11 -4.72 -14.67
C LEU A 280 -16.55 -3.44 -15.33
N PHE A 281 -15.31 -3.41 -15.84
CA PHE A 281 -14.75 -2.26 -16.56
C PHE A 281 -15.44 -2.08 -17.90
N ALA A 282 -15.74 -3.19 -18.59
CA ALA A 282 -16.57 -3.16 -19.78
C ALA A 282 -18.04 -2.88 -19.40
N LEU A 283 -18.60 -3.58 -18.40
CA LEU A 283 -20.00 -3.35 -17.98
C LEU A 283 -20.25 -1.90 -17.51
N ALA A 284 -19.30 -1.25 -16.84
CA ALA A 284 -19.40 0.14 -16.39
C ALA A 284 -19.35 1.15 -17.55
N GLN A 285 -18.78 0.78 -18.69
CA GLN A 285 -18.84 1.55 -19.95
C GLN A 285 -20.11 1.26 -20.76
N HIS A 286 -20.78 0.14 -20.49
CA HIS A 286 -21.95 -0.33 -21.23
C HIS A 286 -23.13 -0.61 -20.26
N PRO A 287 -23.80 0.43 -19.73
CA PRO A 287 -24.85 0.26 -18.72
C PRO A 287 -26.08 -0.50 -19.22
N ASP A 288 -26.35 -0.47 -20.52
CA ASP A 288 -27.37 -1.25 -21.21
C ASP A 288 -27.08 -2.76 -21.12
N ILE A 289 -25.83 -3.14 -21.42
CA ILE A 289 -25.33 -4.51 -21.25
C ILE A 289 -25.32 -4.90 -19.76
N GLN A 290 -24.95 -3.99 -18.86
CA GLN A 290 -24.95 -4.23 -17.42
C GLN A 290 -26.35 -4.48 -16.86
N ILE A 291 -27.37 -3.71 -17.29
CA ILE A 291 -28.76 -3.89 -16.87
C ILE A 291 -29.26 -5.25 -17.34
N LYS A 292 -29.06 -5.59 -18.61
CA LYS A 292 -29.46 -6.87 -19.20
C LYS A 292 -28.80 -8.08 -18.51
N LEU A 293 -27.53 -7.95 -18.12
CA LEU A 293 -26.86 -8.97 -17.29
C LEU A 293 -27.49 -9.02 -15.89
N ARG A 294 -27.70 -7.88 -15.24
CA ARG A 294 -28.30 -7.83 -13.90
C ARG A 294 -29.69 -8.47 -13.87
N GLU A 295 -30.50 -8.27 -14.90
CA GLU A 295 -31.83 -8.88 -15.04
C GLU A 295 -31.75 -10.41 -15.10
N GLU A 296 -30.78 -10.99 -15.84
CA GLU A 296 -30.54 -12.43 -15.84
C GLU A 296 -30.07 -12.96 -14.48
N LEU A 297 -29.12 -12.26 -13.83
CA LEU A 297 -28.56 -12.70 -12.55
C LEU A 297 -29.57 -12.63 -11.38
N LEU A 298 -30.57 -11.74 -11.46
CA LEU A 298 -31.66 -11.64 -10.49
C LEU A 298 -32.68 -12.79 -10.56
N LEU A 299 -32.57 -13.68 -11.56
CA LEU A 299 -33.36 -14.92 -11.64
C LEU A 299 -32.78 -16.04 -10.76
N VAL A 300 -31.57 -15.87 -10.23
CA VAL A 300 -30.93 -16.83 -9.32
C VAL A 300 -31.37 -16.52 -7.89
N GLU A 301 -32.19 -17.40 -7.30
CA GLU A 301 -32.79 -17.20 -5.97
C GLU A 301 -31.80 -17.39 -4.79
N THR A 302 -30.55 -17.76 -5.07
CA THR A 302 -29.54 -18.13 -4.06
C THR A 302 -28.24 -17.31 -4.23
N ASP A 303 -27.65 -16.88 -3.11
CA ASP A 303 -26.31 -16.29 -3.06
C ASP A 303 -25.18 -17.33 -3.21
N SER A 304 -25.50 -18.61 -3.38
CA SER A 304 -24.55 -19.71 -3.57
C SER A 304 -25.07 -20.74 -4.61
N PRO A 305 -25.23 -20.34 -5.88
CA PRO A 305 -25.69 -21.23 -6.95
C PRO A 305 -24.70 -22.37 -7.25
N SER A 306 -25.26 -23.51 -7.60
CA SER A 306 -24.57 -24.69 -8.12
C SER A 306 -24.00 -24.45 -9.52
N MET A 307 -23.05 -25.29 -9.93
CA MET A 307 -22.43 -25.22 -11.26
C MET A 307 -23.46 -25.29 -12.41
N ASP A 308 -24.51 -26.11 -12.26
CA ASP A 308 -25.54 -26.24 -13.29
C ASP A 308 -26.40 -24.97 -13.41
N GLU A 309 -26.72 -24.31 -12.30
CA GLU A 309 -27.39 -23.01 -12.28
C GLU A 309 -26.53 -21.91 -12.94
N LEU A 310 -25.22 -21.91 -12.69
CA LEU A 310 -24.28 -20.97 -13.33
C LEU A 310 -24.16 -21.19 -14.85
N ASN A 311 -24.22 -22.43 -15.31
CA ASN A 311 -24.20 -22.74 -16.74
C ASN A 311 -25.52 -22.43 -17.44
N ALA A 312 -26.63 -22.37 -16.70
CA ALA A 312 -27.94 -21.98 -17.19
C ALA A 312 -28.10 -20.45 -17.40
N LEU A 313 -27.05 -19.64 -17.21
CA LEU A 313 -27.03 -18.19 -17.42
C LEU A 313 -26.37 -17.84 -18.78
N PRO A 314 -27.14 -17.81 -19.89
CA PRO A 314 -26.58 -17.69 -21.23
C PRO A 314 -25.94 -16.32 -21.50
N TYR A 315 -26.49 -15.22 -21.00
CA TYR A 315 -25.95 -13.89 -21.26
C TYR A 315 -24.65 -13.65 -20.48
N LEU A 316 -24.58 -14.10 -19.23
CA LEU A 316 -23.35 -14.16 -18.44
C LEU A 316 -22.22 -14.88 -19.20
N GLU A 317 -22.51 -16.02 -19.84
CA GLU A 317 -21.54 -16.74 -20.68
C GLU A 317 -21.04 -15.89 -21.86
N LEU A 318 -21.91 -15.13 -22.55
CA LEU A 318 -21.50 -14.23 -23.64
C LEU A 318 -20.59 -13.11 -23.13
N ILE A 319 -20.89 -12.57 -21.93
CA ILE A 319 -20.08 -11.55 -21.25
C ILE A 319 -18.68 -12.10 -20.97
N VAL A 320 -18.56 -13.30 -20.38
CA VAL A 320 -17.24 -13.87 -20.07
C VAL A 320 -16.43 -14.09 -21.35
N ARG A 321 -17.05 -14.58 -22.43
CA ARG A 321 -16.36 -14.78 -23.72
C ARG A 321 -15.81 -13.48 -24.29
N GLU A 322 -16.61 -12.43 -24.34
CA GLU A 322 -16.18 -11.16 -24.93
C GLU A 322 -15.09 -10.47 -24.09
N ILE A 323 -15.14 -10.61 -22.77
CA ILE A 323 -14.08 -10.18 -21.87
C ILE A 323 -12.78 -10.93 -22.08
N MET A 324 -12.83 -12.27 -22.10
CA MET A 324 -11.64 -13.09 -22.31
C MET A 324 -11.00 -12.77 -23.66
N ARG A 325 -11.79 -12.41 -24.67
CA ARG A 325 -11.31 -11.97 -25.98
C ARG A 325 -10.65 -10.58 -25.90
N LEU A 326 -11.44 -9.54 -25.62
CA LEU A 326 -11.06 -8.13 -25.70
C LEU A 326 -10.02 -7.73 -24.63
N HIS A 327 -9.95 -8.48 -23.54
CA HIS A 327 -9.20 -8.13 -22.33
C HIS A 327 -8.39 -9.29 -21.74
N ALA A 328 -7.88 -10.21 -22.58
CA ALA A 328 -7.04 -11.32 -22.15
C ALA A 328 -5.98 -10.91 -21.08
N PRO A 329 -5.98 -11.53 -19.88
CA PRO A 329 -5.10 -11.13 -18.77
C PRO A 329 -3.63 -11.39 -19.05
N VAL A 330 -3.30 -12.28 -20.00
CA VAL A 330 -1.95 -12.51 -20.50
C VAL A 330 -1.92 -12.11 -21.97
N ALA A 331 -1.31 -10.97 -22.29
CA ALA A 331 -1.30 -10.48 -23.68
C ALA A 331 -0.40 -11.26 -24.65
N SER A 332 0.57 -12.03 -24.14
CA SER A 332 1.52 -12.76 -24.97
C SER A 332 2.31 -13.79 -24.17
N THR A 333 2.94 -14.75 -24.86
CA THR A 333 3.92 -15.66 -24.25
C THR A 333 5.12 -15.89 -25.19
N ILE A 334 6.25 -16.37 -24.66
CA ILE A 334 7.49 -16.59 -25.42
C ILE A 334 7.87 -18.07 -25.37
N ARG A 335 8.38 -18.60 -26.49
CA ARG A 335 9.06 -19.90 -26.61
C ARG A 335 10.46 -19.72 -27.21
N LEU A 336 11.26 -20.78 -27.13
CA LEU A 336 12.59 -20.91 -27.71
C LEU A 336 12.64 -22.22 -28.50
N SER A 337 13.24 -22.26 -29.69
CA SER A 337 13.43 -23.54 -30.40
C SER A 337 14.56 -24.36 -29.76
N ALA A 338 14.29 -25.60 -29.34
CA ALA A 338 15.28 -26.51 -28.75
C ALA A 338 16.17 -27.21 -29.81
N LYS A 339 15.70 -27.26 -31.05
CA LYS A 339 16.33 -27.84 -32.25
C LYS A 339 16.20 -26.90 -33.45
N ASP A 340 16.86 -27.25 -34.55
CA ASP A 340 16.56 -26.66 -35.86
C ASP A 340 15.29 -27.34 -36.40
N ASP A 341 14.35 -26.59 -36.98
CA ASP A 341 13.02 -27.09 -37.33
C ASP A 341 12.38 -26.32 -38.52
N LEU A 342 11.28 -26.86 -39.05
CA LEU A 342 10.46 -26.25 -40.10
C LEU A 342 9.00 -26.15 -39.61
N ILE A 343 8.60 -24.96 -39.16
CA ILE A 343 7.24 -24.74 -38.63
C ILE A 343 6.28 -24.61 -39.82
N PRO A 344 5.26 -25.49 -39.96
CA PRO A 344 4.35 -25.45 -41.09
C PRO A 344 3.38 -24.27 -40.99
N LEU A 345 3.05 -23.68 -42.16
CA LEU A 345 2.05 -22.61 -42.26
C LEU A 345 0.79 -23.09 -42.97
N GLU A 346 -0.31 -22.42 -42.69
CA GLU A 346 -1.53 -22.42 -43.50
C GLU A 346 -1.46 -21.29 -44.53
N ASN A 347 -1.10 -20.09 -44.08
CA ASN A 347 -0.99 -18.87 -44.88
C ASN A 347 0.48 -18.64 -45.27
N PRO A 348 0.86 -18.78 -46.56
CA PRO A 348 2.22 -18.54 -46.97
C PRO A 348 2.59 -17.05 -46.87
N TYR A 349 3.86 -16.76 -46.60
CA TYR A 349 4.40 -15.38 -46.56
C TYR A 349 5.44 -15.18 -47.66
N GLN A 350 5.61 -13.93 -48.09
CA GLN A 350 6.70 -13.55 -48.98
C GLN A 350 7.92 -13.14 -48.16
N ASP A 351 9.07 -13.77 -48.39
CA ASP A 351 10.33 -13.39 -47.74
C ASP A 351 10.92 -12.10 -48.33
N LYS A 352 11.93 -11.52 -47.68
CA LYS A 352 12.58 -10.27 -48.11
C LYS A 352 13.24 -10.33 -49.49
N ASN A 353 13.43 -11.53 -50.06
CA ASN A 353 13.96 -11.74 -51.40
C ASN A 353 12.83 -11.91 -52.45
N GLY A 354 11.56 -11.79 -52.03
CA GLY A 354 10.40 -11.96 -52.88
C GLY A 354 9.90 -13.40 -53.01
N ILE A 355 10.51 -14.37 -52.31
CA ILE A 355 10.19 -15.80 -52.45
C ILE A 355 8.98 -16.13 -51.55
N LEU A 356 7.97 -16.79 -52.12
CA LEU A 356 6.82 -17.30 -51.36
C LEU A 356 7.22 -18.54 -50.54
N ARG A 357 6.90 -18.56 -49.25
CA ARG A 357 7.27 -19.61 -48.29
C ARG A 357 6.03 -20.19 -47.62
N HIS A 358 5.94 -21.53 -47.58
CA HIS A 358 4.86 -22.28 -46.93
C HIS A 358 5.25 -22.83 -45.54
N GLU A 359 6.47 -22.54 -45.09
CA GLU A 359 7.07 -22.99 -43.84
C GLU A 359 8.03 -21.94 -43.29
N ILE A 360 8.25 -21.95 -41.98
CA ILE A 360 9.20 -21.06 -41.30
C ILE A 360 10.41 -21.89 -40.87
N PRO A 361 11.57 -21.76 -41.54
CA PRO A 361 12.82 -22.31 -41.04
C PRO A 361 13.24 -21.58 -39.76
N ILE A 362 13.51 -22.34 -38.71
CA ILE A 362 13.93 -21.84 -37.41
C ILE A 362 15.17 -22.59 -36.90
N SER A 363 16.10 -21.87 -36.27
CA SER A 363 17.31 -22.47 -35.70
C SER A 363 17.22 -22.63 -34.19
N LYS A 364 17.98 -23.58 -33.65
CA LYS A 364 18.13 -23.83 -32.21
C LYS A 364 18.57 -22.57 -31.47
N GLY A 365 17.73 -22.12 -30.54
CA GLY A 365 17.91 -20.90 -29.75
C GLY A 365 17.20 -19.66 -30.31
N ASP A 366 16.51 -19.76 -31.45
CA ASP A 366 15.65 -18.69 -31.94
C ASP A 366 14.41 -18.54 -31.05
N SER A 367 13.93 -17.30 -30.92
CA SER A 367 12.86 -16.93 -30.00
C SER A 367 11.56 -16.67 -30.74
N ILE A 368 10.48 -17.32 -30.28
CA ILE A 368 9.13 -17.20 -30.82
C ILE A 368 8.27 -16.42 -29.83
N PHE A 369 7.57 -15.40 -30.32
CA PHE A 369 6.60 -14.59 -29.58
C PHE A 369 5.19 -14.96 -30.05
N ILE A 370 4.35 -15.43 -29.12
CA ILE A 370 2.95 -15.80 -29.36
C ILE A 370 2.07 -14.63 -28.90
N PRO A 371 1.43 -13.88 -29.82
CA PRO A 371 0.82 -12.59 -29.51
C PRO A 371 -0.69 -12.72 -29.21
N ILE A 372 -1.02 -13.37 -28.08
CA ILE A 372 -2.39 -13.72 -27.65
C ILE A 372 -3.40 -12.59 -27.89
N LEU A 373 -3.17 -11.40 -27.32
CA LEU A 373 -4.13 -10.30 -27.43
C LEU A 373 -4.15 -9.68 -28.84
N THR A 374 -3.07 -9.76 -29.61
CA THR A 374 -3.07 -9.29 -31.01
C THR A 374 -4.02 -10.14 -31.86
N LEU A 375 -4.01 -11.46 -31.64
CA LEU A 375 -4.88 -12.40 -32.33
C LEU A 375 -6.35 -12.27 -31.90
N ASN A 376 -6.62 -12.05 -30.62
CA ASN A 376 -7.98 -11.78 -30.11
C ASN A 376 -8.59 -10.43 -30.57
N LEU A 377 -7.76 -9.48 -31.01
CA LEU A 377 -8.16 -8.13 -31.45
C LEU A 377 -8.03 -7.90 -32.97
N HIS A 378 -7.61 -8.92 -33.73
CA HIS A 378 -7.34 -8.77 -35.15
C HIS A 378 -8.64 -8.65 -35.97
N LYS A 379 -8.81 -7.52 -36.67
CA LYS A 379 -10.05 -7.22 -37.43
C LYS A 379 -10.38 -8.24 -38.51
N GLY A 380 -9.35 -8.77 -39.18
CA GLY A 380 -9.53 -9.81 -40.20
C GLY A 380 -10.03 -11.17 -39.65
N ILE A 381 -10.02 -11.36 -38.33
CA ILE A 381 -10.54 -12.55 -37.65
C ILE A 381 -11.91 -12.25 -37.01
N TRP A 382 -12.03 -11.11 -36.31
CA TRP A 382 -13.18 -10.81 -35.43
C TRP A 382 -14.17 -9.78 -35.98
N GLY A 383 -13.90 -9.16 -37.13
CA GLY A 383 -14.71 -8.10 -37.74
C GLY A 383 -14.15 -6.70 -37.52
N GLU A 384 -14.73 -5.68 -38.17
CA GLU A 384 -14.30 -4.28 -37.98
C GLU A 384 -14.56 -3.78 -36.55
N ASP A 385 -15.57 -4.32 -35.88
CA ASP A 385 -15.94 -4.10 -34.47
C ASP A 385 -15.08 -4.94 -33.49
N ALA A 386 -13.95 -5.51 -33.92
CA ALA A 386 -13.06 -6.34 -33.09
C ALA A 386 -12.53 -5.62 -31.83
N LEU A 387 -12.49 -4.29 -31.83
CA LEU A 387 -12.03 -3.49 -30.68
C LEU A 387 -13.18 -3.04 -29.77
N GLU A 388 -14.42 -3.34 -30.12
CA GLU A 388 -15.62 -2.99 -29.36
C GLU A 388 -15.99 -4.13 -28.41
N PHE A 389 -16.53 -3.78 -27.23
CA PHE A 389 -17.11 -4.75 -26.30
C PHE A 389 -18.54 -5.06 -26.72
N ARG A 390 -18.74 -6.22 -27.35
CA ARG A 390 -20.04 -6.62 -27.89
C ARG A 390 -20.33 -8.10 -27.56
N PRO A 391 -20.90 -8.40 -26.38
CA PRO A 391 -21.27 -9.77 -25.98
C PRO A 391 -22.18 -10.48 -27.00
N GLU A 392 -23.08 -9.74 -27.64
CA GLU A 392 -23.98 -10.23 -28.69
C GLU A 392 -23.25 -10.80 -29.93
N ARG A 393 -21.96 -10.49 -30.12
CA ARG A 393 -21.09 -11.13 -31.13
C ARG A 393 -21.16 -12.66 -31.05
N TRP A 394 -21.26 -13.18 -29.84
CA TRP A 394 -21.27 -14.61 -29.55
C TRP A 394 -22.63 -15.28 -29.81
N ALA A 395 -23.69 -14.50 -30.08
CA ALA A 395 -25.00 -15.03 -30.47
C ALA A 395 -25.12 -15.28 -32.00
N ASN A 396 -24.40 -14.51 -32.83
CA ASN A 396 -24.38 -14.63 -34.29
C ASN A 396 -22.93 -14.72 -34.78
N TYR A 397 -22.28 -15.84 -34.44
CA TYR A 397 -20.84 -16.03 -34.60
C TYR A 397 -20.41 -16.26 -36.05
N SER A 398 -19.19 -15.82 -36.43
CA SER A 398 -18.64 -15.96 -37.79
C SER A 398 -17.54 -17.02 -37.87
N ASP A 399 -17.58 -17.85 -38.91
CA ASP A 399 -16.82 -19.12 -39.01
C ASP A 399 -15.29 -19.01 -38.83
N LYS A 400 -14.66 -17.90 -39.26
CA LYS A 400 -13.18 -17.75 -39.40
C LYS A 400 -12.33 -17.86 -38.14
N SER A 401 -12.96 -17.98 -36.98
CA SER A 401 -12.25 -18.12 -35.70
C SER A 401 -12.24 -19.57 -35.20
N HIS A 402 -12.99 -20.49 -35.82
CA HIS A 402 -12.97 -21.91 -35.47
C HIS A 402 -11.60 -22.57 -35.68
N ASP A 403 -10.79 -22.04 -36.58
CA ASP A 403 -9.45 -22.56 -36.89
C ASP A 403 -8.40 -22.22 -35.80
N LEU A 404 -8.75 -21.34 -34.84
CA LEU A 404 -7.85 -20.91 -33.78
C LEU A 404 -7.69 -21.98 -32.68
N PRO A 405 -6.45 -22.35 -32.28
CA PRO A 405 -6.20 -23.45 -31.34
C PRO A 405 -6.46 -23.12 -29.85
N GLY A 406 -7.38 -22.20 -29.56
CA GLY A 406 -7.73 -21.79 -28.20
C GLY A 406 -8.75 -22.74 -27.57
N VAL A 407 -8.45 -23.30 -26.38
CA VAL A 407 -9.32 -24.33 -25.77
C VAL A 407 -10.66 -23.80 -25.26
N TYR A 408 -10.75 -22.49 -25.03
CA TYR A 408 -12.00 -21.84 -24.67
C TYR A 408 -12.45 -20.95 -25.82
N ALA A 409 -13.64 -21.22 -26.38
CA ALA A 409 -14.29 -20.43 -27.43
C ALA A 409 -13.35 -19.99 -28.58
N ASN A 410 -12.40 -20.84 -28.95
CA ASN A 410 -11.40 -20.64 -30.00
C ASN A 410 -10.60 -19.32 -29.85
N MET A 411 -10.26 -18.93 -28.62
CA MET A 411 -9.39 -17.77 -28.35
C MET A 411 -8.16 -18.16 -27.51
N LEU A 412 -7.02 -17.52 -27.77
CA LEU A 412 -5.73 -17.88 -27.15
C LEU A 412 -5.55 -17.39 -25.71
N THR A 413 -6.59 -16.83 -25.09
CA THR A 413 -6.58 -16.30 -23.72
C THR A 413 -6.14 -17.33 -22.69
N PHE A 414 -6.46 -18.59 -22.92
CA PHE A 414 -6.01 -19.75 -22.13
C PHE A 414 -5.04 -20.67 -22.89
N LEU A 415 -4.50 -20.17 -24.02
CA LEU A 415 -3.72 -20.92 -25.00
C LEU A 415 -4.48 -22.14 -25.58
N GLY A 416 -3.74 -22.96 -26.32
CA GLY A 416 -4.05 -24.38 -26.54
C GLY A 416 -3.58 -25.20 -25.33
N GLY A 417 -4.36 -26.19 -24.90
CA GLY A 417 -4.20 -26.92 -23.64
C GLY A 417 -5.19 -26.50 -22.52
N PRO A 418 -5.34 -27.29 -21.44
CA PRO A 418 -6.50 -27.17 -20.52
C PRO A 418 -6.38 -26.14 -19.36
N ARG A 419 -7.50 -25.42 -19.05
CA ARG A 419 -7.93 -24.65 -17.80
C ARG A 419 -7.86 -23.08 -17.78
N SER A 420 -8.66 -22.40 -16.91
CA SER A 420 -9.05 -20.94 -17.01
C SER A 420 -9.58 -20.17 -15.72
N PHE A 421 -10.15 -18.92 -15.82
CA PHE A 421 -11.24 -18.23 -14.96
C PHE A 421 -10.94 -17.10 -13.84
N GLN A 422 -11.89 -16.22 -13.30
CA GLN A 422 -11.66 -14.76 -12.82
C GLN A 422 -12.66 -13.82 -11.90
N PHE A 423 -12.27 -12.66 -11.21
CA PHE A 423 -12.95 -11.35 -10.72
C PHE A 423 -12.31 -9.87 -10.69
N GLU A 424 -13.10 -8.77 -10.46
CA GLU A 424 -12.84 -7.28 -10.70
C GLU A 424 -12.76 -6.25 -9.51
N LEU A 425 -12.03 -5.12 -9.76
CA LEU A 425 -12.36 -3.72 -9.32
C LEU A 425 -13.23 -2.72 -10.22
N ALA A 426 -12.77 -1.74 -11.08
CA ALA A 426 -13.00 -0.27 -10.83
C ALA A 426 -13.08 1.01 -11.81
N VAL A 427 -12.08 1.96 -11.84
CA VAL A 427 -12.13 3.48 -12.07
C VAL A 427 -12.77 3.98 -13.39
N PRO A 428 -13.08 5.31 -13.49
CA PRO A 428 -13.24 5.99 -14.79
C PRO A 428 -12.07 5.73 -15.75
N VAL A 429 -12.41 5.64 -17.04
CA VAL A 429 -11.65 4.83 -18.00
C VAL A 429 -10.55 5.62 -18.72
N GLU A 430 -10.79 6.89 -19.02
CA GLU A 430 -9.84 7.77 -19.69
C GLU A 430 -8.52 7.94 -18.92
N ASP A 431 -8.56 7.82 -17.59
CA ASP A 431 -7.36 7.84 -16.75
C ASP A 431 -6.58 6.52 -16.77
N VAL A 432 -7.10 5.44 -17.36
CA VAL A 432 -6.46 4.11 -17.33
C VAL A 432 -5.66 3.84 -18.62
N GLU A 433 -4.37 3.58 -18.48
CA GLU A 433 -3.54 2.93 -19.51
C GLU A 433 -3.38 1.44 -19.20
N LYS A 434 -3.36 0.59 -20.23
CA LYS A 434 -3.02 -0.82 -20.07
C LYS A 434 -1.49 -0.97 -20.14
N LYS A 435 -0.87 -1.64 -19.17
CA LYS A 435 0.58 -1.96 -19.19
C LYS A 435 0.81 -3.46 -19.00
N THR A 436 1.78 -4.01 -19.73
CA THR A 436 2.10 -5.45 -19.74
C THR A 436 3.43 -5.72 -19.05
N ALA A 437 3.45 -6.66 -18.10
CA ALA A 437 4.68 -7.22 -17.53
C ALA A 437 4.72 -8.75 -17.75
N LEU A 438 4.04 -9.51 -16.89
CA LEU A 438 3.72 -10.94 -17.11
C LEU A 438 2.25 -11.11 -17.49
N VAL A 439 1.38 -10.30 -16.85
CA VAL A 439 -0.04 -10.08 -17.18
C VAL A 439 -0.25 -8.63 -17.65
N THR A 440 -1.35 -8.37 -18.37
CA THR A 440 -1.87 -7.02 -18.68
C THR A 440 -2.57 -6.48 -17.46
N ARG A 441 -2.12 -5.35 -16.91
CA ARG A 441 -2.82 -4.72 -15.77
C ARG A 441 -3.16 -3.26 -16.06
N PRO A 442 -4.34 -2.78 -15.63
CA PRO A 442 -4.66 -1.36 -15.67
C PRO A 442 -3.66 -0.58 -14.81
N HIS A 443 -3.30 0.62 -15.26
CA HIS A 443 -2.50 1.60 -14.54
C HIS A 443 -3.16 2.95 -14.73
N LEU A 444 -3.13 3.82 -13.72
CA LEU A 444 -3.57 5.20 -13.92
C LEU A 444 -2.46 6.00 -14.62
N LYS A 445 -2.78 6.62 -15.77
CA LYS A 445 -1.94 7.57 -16.53
C LYS A 445 -1.42 8.70 -15.64
N SER A 446 -2.23 9.12 -14.67
CA SER A 446 -1.91 10.11 -13.65
C SER A 446 -0.93 9.62 -12.57
N ALA A 447 -0.78 8.30 -12.37
CA ALA A 447 -0.01 7.71 -11.28
C ALA A 447 0.95 6.55 -11.69
N PRO A 448 1.76 6.66 -12.77
CA PRO A 448 2.54 5.54 -13.34
C PRO A 448 3.65 4.97 -12.44
N LYS A 449 3.89 5.56 -11.26
CA LYS A 449 4.85 5.08 -10.25
C LYS A 449 4.20 4.25 -9.13
N ALA A 450 2.88 4.22 -9.04
CA ALA A 450 2.15 3.46 -8.02
C ALA A 450 1.95 1.98 -8.39
N GLY A 451 2.22 1.62 -9.66
CA GLY A 451 2.03 0.27 -10.18
C GLY A 451 0.63 0.04 -10.73
N PRO A 452 0.18 -1.22 -10.81
CA PRO A 452 -1.16 -1.60 -11.28
C PRO A 452 -2.29 -1.08 -10.38
N GLN A 453 -3.34 -0.52 -10.97
CA GLN A 453 -4.42 0.16 -10.25
C GLN A 453 -5.75 0.14 -11.01
N LEU A 454 -6.86 -0.12 -10.27
CA LEU A 454 -8.23 0.21 -10.67
C LEU A 454 -9.03 0.63 -9.37
N PRO A 455 -9.41 1.93 -9.14
CA PRO A 455 -10.29 2.38 -7.98
C PRO A 455 -11.85 2.69 -8.13
N LEU A 456 -12.76 1.95 -7.45
CA LEU A 456 -14.23 1.90 -7.74
C LEU A 456 -15.06 3.08 -7.19
N LYS A 457 -16.22 3.33 -7.82
CA LYS A 457 -17.33 4.09 -7.21
C LYS A 457 -18.67 3.37 -7.41
N ILE A 458 -19.15 2.70 -6.37
CA ILE A 458 -20.49 2.10 -6.32
C ILE A 458 -21.51 3.21 -5.96
N ARG A 459 -22.65 3.26 -6.67
CA ARG A 459 -23.81 4.09 -6.32
C ARG A 459 -25.07 3.25 -6.38
N ALA A 460 -25.93 3.37 -5.36
CA ALA A 460 -27.19 2.66 -5.31
C ALA A 460 -28.19 3.22 -6.34
N TRP A 461 -28.74 2.35 -7.18
CA TRP A 461 -29.92 2.67 -8.00
C TRP A 461 -31.18 2.57 -7.14
N LYS A 462 -31.94 3.67 -7.00
CA LYS A 462 -33.20 3.68 -6.25
C LYS A 462 -34.30 2.97 -7.06
N LEU A 463 -34.54 1.69 -6.77
CA LEU A 463 -35.80 1.05 -7.17
C LEU A 463 -36.95 1.49 -6.27
N ARG A 464 -38.14 1.62 -6.86
CA ARG A 464 -39.35 2.16 -6.24
C ARG A 464 -39.93 1.16 -5.24
N ARG A 465 -40.32 1.63 -4.03
CA ARG A 465 -40.87 0.79 -2.95
C ARG A 465 -42.11 -0.01 -3.39
N SER A 466 -42.17 -1.28 -2.97
CA SER A 466 -43.43 -1.95 -2.60
C SER A 466 -43.20 -2.87 -1.40
N ASN A 467 -44.14 -2.85 -0.46
CA ASN A 467 -44.06 -3.46 0.87
C ASN A 467 -43.82 -4.98 0.85
N HIS A 468 -42.95 -5.49 1.74
CA HIS A 468 -43.37 -6.47 2.75
C HIS A 468 -42.38 -6.66 3.92
N ARG A 469 -42.97 -7.16 5.02
CA ARG A 469 -42.57 -7.23 6.44
C ARG A 469 -41.14 -7.68 6.77
N ASP A 470 -40.66 -7.12 7.87
CA ASP A 470 -39.41 -7.49 8.57
C ASP A 470 -39.38 -8.95 9.04
N ARG A 471 -38.17 -9.53 8.99
CA ARG A 471 -37.70 -10.57 9.91
C ARG A 471 -36.21 -10.36 10.15
N ASP A 472 -35.84 -9.98 11.36
CA ASP A 472 -34.44 -10.01 11.79
C ASP A 472 -33.98 -11.48 11.90
N VAL A 473 -32.92 -11.83 11.20
CA VAL A 473 -32.23 -13.11 11.36
C VAL A 473 -30.76 -12.82 11.64
N VAL A 474 -30.34 -13.07 12.88
CA VAL A 474 -28.93 -13.04 13.26
C VAL A 474 -28.21 -14.20 12.55
N TRP A 475 -27.23 -13.87 11.70
CA TRP A 475 -26.43 -14.89 11.03
C TRP A 475 -25.40 -15.51 11.98
N SER A 476 -25.45 -16.84 12.07
CA SER A 476 -24.39 -17.69 12.61
C SER A 476 -24.11 -18.78 11.57
N PRO A 477 -22.84 -19.08 11.24
CA PRO A 477 -22.53 -20.16 10.31
C PRO A 477 -22.87 -21.54 10.92
N PRO A 478 -23.46 -22.47 10.16
CA PRO A 478 -23.68 -23.85 10.62
C PRO A 478 -22.35 -24.58 10.88
N GLU A 479 -22.30 -25.44 11.90
CA GLU A 479 -21.09 -26.21 12.26
C GLU A 479 -20.57 -27.10 11.11
N GLU A 480 -21.43 -27.48 10.17
CA GLU A 480 -21.11 -28.25 8.96
C GLU A 480 -20.07 -27.56 8.05
N TRP A 481 -19.90 -26.24 8.17
CA TRP A 481 -18.87 -25.48 7.44
C TRP A 481 -17.44 -25.65 8.00
N GLN A 482 -17.27 -26.30 9.16
CA GLN A 482 -15.94 -26.51 9.74
C GLN A 482 -15.19 -27.73 9.15
N HIS A 483 -15.87 -28.62 8.41
CA HIS A 483 -15.32 -29.94 8.05
C HIS A 483 -15.43 -30.36 6.56
N SER A 484 -16.03 -29.57 5.66
CA SER A 484 -16.22 -29.99 4.26
C SER A 484 -15.05 -29.61 3.32
N SER A 485 -14.19 -30.59 3.06
CA SER A 485 -13.03 -30.50 2.14
C SER A 485 -13.38 -30.43 0.64
N SER A 486 -14.63 -30.12 0.28
CA SER A 486 -15.13 -30.03 -1.11
C SER A 486 -14.84 -28.69 -1.80
N PHE A 487 -14.53 -27.62 -1.06
CA PHE A 487 -14.30 -26.29 -1.63
C PHE A 487 -12.99 -26.16 -2.44
N PHE A 488 -12.07 -27.13 -2.35
CA PHE A 488 -10.73 -27.02 -2.94
C PHE A 488 -10.54 -27.71 -4.30
N SER A 489 -11.53 -28.43 -4.83
CA SER A 489 -11.46 -29.02 -6.18
C SER A 489 -11.76 -28.02 -7.30
N SER A 490 -12.38 -26.88 -6.98
CA SER A 490 -12.92 -25.87 -7.90
C SER A 490 -11.97 -24.73 -8.28
N LEU A 491 -10.78 -24.64 -7.68
CA LEU A 491 -9.88 -23.46 -7.76
C LEU A 491 -9.26 -23.12 -9.14
N LEU A 492 -9.80 -23.68 -10.22
CA LEU A 492 -9.44 -23.47 -11.63
C LEU A 492 -10.68 -23.56 -12.57
N ASN A 493 -11.88 -23.13 -12.13
CA ASN A 493 -13.16 -23.27 -12.88
C ASN A 493 -13.94 -21.95 -13.16
N MET A 494 -14.81 -21.96 -14.20
CA MET A 494 -15.63 -20.81 -14.67
C MET A 494 -16.61 -20.36 -13.60
N ASP A 495 -16.80 -21.24 -12.66
CA ASP A 495 -17.88 -21.36 -11.74
C ASP A 495 -17.55 -20.41 -10.57
N THR A 496 -16.27 -20.36 -10.17
CA THR A 496 -15.68 -19.30 -9.35
C THR A 496 -15.79 -17.91 -10.02
N PHE A 497 -15.81 -17.81 -11.36
CA PHE A 497 -16.19 -16.56 -12.06
C PHE A 497 -17.71 -16.31 -11.91
N LYS A 498 -18.57 -17.20 -12.38
CA LYS A 498 -20.00 -16.91 -12.44
C LYS A 498 -20.59 -16.63 -11.02
N LEU A 499 -20.08 -17.29 -9.97
CA LEU A 499 -20.38 -17.03 -8.56
C LEU A 499 -20.07 -15.61 -8.07
N ALA A 500 -18.84 -15.12 -8.25
CA ALA A 500 -18.47 -13.84 -7.63
C ALA A 500 -18.91 -12.60 -8.44
N VAL A 501 -19.37 -12.75 -9.69
CA VAL A 501 -20.16 -11.70 -10.36
C VAL A 501 -21.57 -11.66 -9.77
N ILE A 502 -22.19 -12.81 -9.49
CA ILE A 502 -23.49 -12.89 -8.80
C ILE A 502 -23.37 -12.27 -7.41
N SER A 503 -22.39 -12.69 -6.60
CA SER A 503 -22.19 -12.16 -5.25
C SER A 503 -22.03 -10.62 -5.23
N VAL A 504 -21.22 -10.05 -6.13
CA VAL A 504 -21.01 -8.59 -6.23
C VAL A 504 -22.23 -7.83 -6.78
N ILE A 505 -23.07 -8.45 -7.59
CA ILE A 505 -24.25 -7.81 -8.20
C ILE A 505 -25.50 -7.94 -7.30
N VAL A 506 -25.62 -9.02 -6.54
CA VAL A 506 -26.79 -9.36 -5.71
C VAL A 506 -26.65 -8.92 -4.25
N ASN A 507 -25.46 -9.04 -3.62
CA ASN A 507 -25.37 -8.84 -2.17
C ASN A 507 -25.49 -7.38 -1.71
N LYS A 508 -26.20 -7.25 -0.59
CA LYS A 508 -26.67 -6.01 0.01
C LYS A 508 -25.74 -5.63 1.16
N VAL A 509 -25.26 -4.39 1.18
CA VAL A 509 -24.51 -3.87 2.33
C VAL A 509 -25.50 -3.45 3.41
N ASP A 510 -25.57 -4.21 4.50
CA ASP A 510 -26.27 -3.75 5.71
C ASP A 510 -25.45 -2.65 6.39
N SER A 511 -26.13 -1.58 6.79
CA SER A 511 -25.54 -0.46 7.53
C SER A 511 -26.59 0.15 8.44
N PRO A 512 -26.45 0.00 9.77
CA PRO A 512 -27.27 0.71 10.72
C PRO A 512 -26.61 2.06 11.05
N ASP A 513 -27.01 3.12 10.36
CA ASP A 513 -26.91 4.48 10.92
C ASP A 513 -27.91 5.43 10.24
N LYS A 514 -29.03 5.66 10.93
CA LYS A 514 -29.94 6.79 10.63
C LYS A 514 -29.44 7.98 11.44
N ASN A 515 -28.90 9.00 10.78
CA ASN A 515 -29.02 10.45 11.13
C ASN A 515 -28.03 11.31 10.31
N ILE A 516 -28.17 11.33 8.98
CA ILE A 516 -27.50 12.33 8.12
C ILE A 516 -28.50 12.85 7.06
N GLU A 517 -29.49 13.61 7.51
CA GLU A 517 -30.34 14.45 6.65
C GLU A 517 -30.23 15.93 7.06
N GLU A 518 -29.00 16.48 7.13
CA GLU A 518 -28.80 17.95 7.19
C GLU A 518 -27.42 18.45 6.69
N VAL A 519 -26.83 17.79 5.68
CA VAL A 519 -25.67 18.32 4.93
C VAL A 519 -25.80 18.05 3.43
N GLN A 520 -26.82 18.64 2.79
CA GLN A 520 -26.92 18.70 1.33
C GLN A 520 -27.19 20.12 0.84
N GLU A 521 -26.17 20.99 0.96
CA GLU A 521 -25.96 22.07 0.00
C GLU A 521 -24.46 22.42 -0.08
N GLN A 522 -24.02 22.93 -1.23
CA GLN A 522 -22.63 23.24 -1.59
C GLN A 522 -21.66 22.06 -1.83
N THR A 523 -21.83 21.37 -2.97
CA THR A 523 -20.71 20.65 -3.64
C THR A 523 -20.45 21.21 -5.04
N THR A 524 -19.83 22.38 -5.11
CA THR A 524 -18.96 22.71 -6.25
C THR A 524 -17.68 21.86 -6.19
N ASN A 525 -17.14 21.49 -7.33
CA ASN A 525 -16.11 20.45 -7.54
C ASN A 525 -14.68 20.76 -7.01
N ASN A 526 -14.52 21.43 -5.86
CA ASN A 526 -13.22 21.78 -5.27
C ASN A 526 -12.93 20.96 -4.00
N ARG A 527 -11.85 20.16 -4.03
CA ARG A 527 -11.27 19.56 -2.82
C ARG A 527 -10.69 20.66 -1.89
N PRO A 528 -10.58 20.41 -0.57
CA PRO A 528 -9.94 21.34 0.34
C PRO A 528 -8.52 21.71 -0.12
N SER A 529 -8.19 23.01 -0.06
CA SER A 529 -7.02 23.59 -0.73
C SER A 529 -5.66 23.10 -0.22
N HIS A 530 -5.60 22.42 0.92
CA HIS A 530 -4.38 21.87 1.51
C HIS A 530 -3.97 20.51 0.91
N HIS A 531 -4.83 19.84 0.14
CA HIS A 531 -4.45 18.65 -0.63
C HIS A 531 -3.64 19.07 -1.87
N VAL A 532 -2.50 18.43 -2.12
CA VAL A 532 -1.66 18.70 -3.31
C VAL A 532 -2.06 17.81 -4.49
N ASN A 533 -2.62 16.63 -4.22
CA ASN A 533 -2.97 15.64 -5.23
C ASN A 533 -4.25 14.88 -4.85
N ASP A 534 -4.82 14.16 -5.81
CA ASP A 534 -6.06 13.41 -5.63
C ASP A 534 -5.93 12.17 -4.72
N THR A 535 -4.71 11.79 -4.35
CA THR A 535 -4.39 10.57 -3.59
C THR A 535 -4.27 10.78 -2.07
N GLN A 536 -4.61 11.97 -1.55
CA GLN A 536 -4.57 12.33 -0.12
C GLN A 536 -3.22 12.01 0.56
N ASN A 537 -2.11 11.99 -0.19
CA ASN A 537 -0.79 11.54 0.30
C ASN A 537 0.31 12.59 0.16
N HIS A 538 -0.10 13.83 -0.07
CA HIS A 538 0.78 14.97 -0.15
C HIS A 538 -0.02 16.24 0.16
N PHE A 539 0.43 16.99 1.16
CA PHE A 539 -0.27 18.13 1.72
C PHE A 539 0.57 19.40 1.58
N LYS A 540 -0.08 20.56 1.57
CA LYS A 540 0.55 21.89 1.54
C LYS A 540 -0.19 22.84 2.46
N ASN A 541 0.51 23.85 2.96
CA ASN A 541 -0.16 25.02 3.52
C ASN A 541 -0.78 25.82 2.37
N PRO A 542 -2.10 26.10 2.38
CA PRO A 542 -2.78 26.80 1.29
C PRO A 542 -2.71 28.32 1.39
N TRP A 543 -2.26 28.87 2.52
CA TRP A 543 -2.39 30.30 2.84
C TRP A 543 -1.17 31.13 2.39
N PRO A 544 -1.37 32.40 1.98
CA PRO A 544 -0.28 33.31 1.60
C PRO A 544 0.78 33.57 2.69
N SER A 545 0.44 33.30 3.95
CA SER A 545 1.34 33.37 5.11
C SER A 545 2.45 32.32 5.08
N PHE A 546 2.28 31.23 4.34
CA PHE A 546 3.30 30.22 4.12
C PHE A 546 4.10 30.52 2.85
N ARG A 547 5.35 30.96 3.02
CA ARG A 547 6.22 31.38 1.90
C ARG A 547 7.49 30.53 1.86
N HIS A 548 7.99 30.23 0.67
CA HIS A 548 9.16 29.36 0.50
C HIS A 548 10.43 30.06 0.96
N VAL A 549 11.08 29.50 1.98
CA VAL A 549 12.31 30.05 2.57
C VAL A 549 13.58 29.71 1.78
N PHE A 550 13.58 28.62 1.00
CA PHE A 550 14.80 28.11 0.33
C PHE A 550 14.60 27.62 -1.10
N SER A 551 15.62 27.88 -1.93
CA SER A 551 15.82 27.22 -3.22
C SER A 551 16.37 25.78 -3.03
N PRO A 552 15.94 24.78 -3.82
CA PRO A 552 16.35 23.38 -3.66
C PRO A 552 17.86 23.10 -3.67
N ASN A 553 18.67 24.01 -4.23
CA ASN A 553 20.12 23.84 -4.33
C ASN A 553 20.88 24.06 -3.01
N PHE A 554 20.22 24.61 -1.97
CA PHE A 554 20.86 25.00 -0.71
C PHE A 554 21.56 23.84 0.02
N PHE A 555 21.02 22.62 -0.04
CA PHE A 555 21.58 21.45 0.65
C PHE A 555 22.65 20.68 -0.15
N LEU A 556 22.78 20.89 -1.47
CA LEU A 556 23.70 20.12 -2.31
C LEU A 556 25.06 20.80 -2.57
N PHE A 557 25.16 22.12 -2.46
CA PHE A 557 26.40 22.85 -2.80
C PHE A 557 26.85 23.80 -1.68
N ARG A 558 27.84 23.33 -0.89
CA ARG A 558 28.57 24.11 0.11
C ARG A 558 29.82 24.75 -0.53
N TRP A 559 29.62 25.84 -1.27
CA TRP A 559 30.70 26.59 -1.95
C TRP A 559 31.03 27.88 -1.17
N PRO A 560 32.28 28.16 -0.74
CA PRO A 560 32.56 29.22 0.25
C PRO A 560 32.50 30.70 -0.26
N GLY A 561 31.73 31.00 -1.31
CA GLY A 561 31.90 32.23 -2.11
C GLY A 561 30.79 33.29 -2.06
N ARG A 562 29.63 33.03 -1.45
CA ARG A 562 28.49 33.98 -1.43
C ARG A 562 28.27 34.58 -0.03
N ALA A 563 27.93 35.87 0.04
CA ALA A 563 27.70 36.59 1.29
C ALA A 563 26.63 35.93 2.19
N GLU A 564 25.59 35.35 1.57
CA GLU A 564 24.52 34.57 2.21
C GLU A 564 25.06 33.44 3.11
N TYR A 565 26.23 32.87 2.80
CA TYR A 565 26.81 31.74 3.55
C TYR A 565 27.65 32.17 4.77
N ARG A 566 28.07 33.44 4.89
CA ARG A 566 28.84 33.90 6.07
C ARG A 566 27.97 33.95 7.32
N ASN A 567 26.68 34.25 7.18
CA ASN A 567 25.73 34.30 8.31
C ASN A 567 25.12 32.92 8.64
N ALA A 568 25.17 31.93 7.73
CA ALA A 568 24.63 30.59 7.98
C ALA A 568 25.30 29.89 9.19
N ASN A 569 26.58 30.19 9.46
CA ASN A 569 27.29 29.65 10.63
C ASN A 569 26.86 30.31 11.96
N SER A 570 26.45 31.60 11.97
CA SER A 570 25.96 32.24 13.20
C SER A 570 24.55 31.79 13.58
N TYR A 571 23.75 31.36 12.59
CA TYR A 571 22.37 30.87 12.80
C TYR A 571 22.27 29.44 13.37
N MET A 572 23.38 28.70 13.49
CA MET A 572 23.38 27.31 14.00
C MET A 572 24.20 27.12 15.28
N CYS A 573 24.68 28.21 15.90
CA CYS A 573 25.21 28.16 17.26
C CYS A 573 24.05 27.98 18.24
N ARG A 574 23.77 26.72 18.60
CA ARG A 574 22.90 26.36 19.72
C ARG A 574 23.51 26.85 21.04
N PRO A 575 22.87 27.77 21.79
CA PRO A 575 23.32 28.09 23.15
C PRO A 575 23.51 26.83 24.00
N SER A 576 24.54 26.81 24.84
CA SER A 576 24.73 25.77 25.84
C SER A 576 23.61 25.83 26.88
N VAL A 577 23.02 24.69 27.23
CA VAL A 577 22.05 24.61 28.35
C VAL A 577 22.73 25.11 29.63
N PRO A 578 22.15 26.11 30.33
CA PRO A 578 22.73 26.63 31.58
C PRO A 578 22.79 25.55 32.67
N ALA A 579 23.84 25.57 33.50
CA ALA A 579 23.98 24.64 34.62
C ALA A 579 22.84 24.78 35.66
N ASN A 580 22.16 25.93 35.68
CA ASN A 580 21.00 26.25 36.51
C ASN A 580 19.65 26.12 35.78
N ALA A 581 19.58 25.37 34.66
CA ALA A 581 18.34 25.14 33.90
C ALA A 581 17.14 24.78 34.78
N SER A 582 17.32 23.90 35.77
CA SER A 582 16.26 23.45 36.70
C SER A 582 15.75 24.52 37.67
N SER A 583 16.45 25.65 37.85
CA SER A 583 15.94 26.78 38.63
C SER A 583 15.24 27.83 37.76
N LEU A 584 15.45 27.78 36.45
CA LEU A 584 14.79 28.66 35.47
C LEU A 584 13.48 28.05 34.94
N ILE A 585 13.36 26.72 34.97
CA ILE A 585 12.14 25.98 34.61
C ILE A 585 11.72 25.17 35.83
N PRO A 586 10.74 25.64 36.61
CA PRO A 586 10.21 24.89 37.74
C PRO A 586 9.65 23.53 37.28
N GLN A 587 9.88 22.51 38.09
CA GLN A 587 9.37 21.17 37.87
C GLN A 587 8.85 20.58 39.18
N GLN A 588 7.70 19.91 39.12
CA GLN A 588 7.05 19.26 40.25
C GLN A 588 6.44 17.92 39.84
N LYS A 589 6.11 17.08 40.84
CA LYS A 589 5.37 15.84 40.58
C LYS A 589 3.88 16.16 40.37
N PRO A 590 3.21 15.56 39.36
CA PRO A 590 1.81 15.88 39.11
C PRO A 590 0.87 15.46 40.25
N ASN A 591 -0.08 16.34 40.57
CA ASN A 591 -1.19 16.07 41.49
C ASN A 591 -2.50 15.73 40.77
N TRP A 592 -2.50 15.79 39.43
CA TRP A 592 -3.63 15.52 38.52
C TRP A 592 -4.90 16.37 38.78
N GLY A 593 -4.81 17.45 39.56
CA GLY A 593 -5.97 18.24 39.96
C GLY A 593 -7.05 17.42 40.70
N THR A 594 -6.64 16.43 41.50
CA THR A 594 -7.57 15.55 42.26
C THR A 594 -8.44 16.29 43.27
N ALA A 595 -7.96 17.43 43.80
CA ALA A 595 -8.70 18.30 44.71
C ALA A 595 -9.60 19.34 44.01
N ALA A 596 -9.57 19.43 42.67
CA ALA A 596 -10.36 20.41 41.92
C ALA A 596 -11.83 19.95 41.76
N PRO A 597 -12.80 20.89 41.70
CA PRO A 597 -14.21 20.55 41.56
C PRO A 597 -14.52 19.70 40.30
N PRO A 598 -15.51 18.79 40.35
CA PRO A 598 -15.86 17.90 39.23
C PRO A 598 -16.12 18.61 37.89
N GLU A 599 -16.64 19.83 37.94
CA GLU A 599 -17.01 20.67 36.79
C GLU A 599 -15.83 21.25 36.01
N THR A 600 -14.61 21.16 36.55
CA THR A 600 -13.43 21.84 35.99
C THR A 600 -12.76 21.05 34.87
N LEU A 601 -12.18 21.77 33.91
CA LEU A 601 -11.22 21.25 32.96
C LEU A 601 -9.82 21.30 33.59
N LYS A 602 -9.06 20.22 33.46
CA LYS A 602 -7.73 20.10 34.06
C LYS A 602 -6.70 19.78 32.98
N ALA A 603 -5.62 20.53 32.92
CA ALA A 603 -4.52 20.31 31.99
C ALA A 603 -3.19 20.22 32.75
N THR A 604 -2.58 19.03 32.76
CA THR A 604 -1.25 18.78 33.33
C THR A 604 -0.19 18.85 32.25
N TRP A 605 0.78 19.77 32.37
CA TRP A 605 1.90 19.84 31.43
C TRP A 605 2.94 18.77 31.74
N LEU A 606 3.29 17.92 30.78
CA LEU A 606 4.26 16.83 30.95
C LEU A 606 5.66 17.16 30.38
N GLY A 607 5.82 18.40 29.88
CA GLY A 607 6.99 18.89 29.15
C GLY A 607 6.74 18.99 27.65
N HIS A 608 7.46 19.88 26.98
CA HIS A 608 7.34 20.16 25.54
C HIS A 608 5.91 20.46 25.10
N ALA A 609 5.35 19.72 24.14
CA ALA A 609 3.95 19.76 23.74
C ALA A 609 3.07 18.67 24.43
N SER A 610 3.65 17.85 25.32
CA SER A 610 2.92 16.76 25.97
C SER A 610 2.00 17.28 27.08
N PHE A 611 0.71 16.98 27.00
CA PHE A 611 -0.28 17.32 28.04
C PHE A 611 -1.21 16.15 28.33
N LEU A 612 -1.50 15.93 29.62
CA LEU A 612 -2.68 15.16 30.02
C LEU A 612 -3.83 16.14 30.29
N VAL A 613 -4.95 15.96 29.60
CA VAL A 613 -6.17 16.73 29.78
C VAL A 613 -7.25 15.82 30.39
N GLU A 614 -7.82 16.22 31.52
CA GLU A 614 -9.05 15.64 32.07
C GLU A 614 -10.20 16.62 31.81
N LEU A 615 -11.18 16.18 31.02
CA LEU A 615 -12.42 16.91 30.79
C LEU A 615 -13.30 16.88 32.05
N PRO A 616 -14.30 17.78 32.18
CA PRO A 616 -15.21 17.77 33.31
C PRO A 616 -15.86 16.41 33.59
N THR A 617 -16.02 16.08 34.87
CA THR A 617 -16.50 14.78 35.36
C THR A 617 -18.01 14.67 35.21
N PRO A 618 -18.55 13.68 34.48
CA PRO A 618 -19.99 13.45 34.38
C PRO A 618 -20.61 13.10 35.73
N VAL A 619 -21.89 13.44 35.90
CA VAL A 619 -22.66 13.09 37.11
C VAL A 619 -22.62 11.58 37.34
N GLY A 620 -22.27 11.17 38.56
CA GLY A 620 -22.14 9.77 38.96
C GLY A 620 -20.78 9.12 38.64
N ALA A 621 -19.93 9.72 37.80
CA ALA A 621 -18.59 9.22 37.53
C ALA A 621 -17.59 9.63 38.63
N SER A 622 -16.53 8.84 38.79
CA SER A 622 -15.42 9.12 39.73
C SER A 622 -14.31 10.01 39.14
N ARG A 623 -14.28 10.16 37.81
CA ARG A 623 -13.35 11.01 37.03
C ARG A 623 -13.98 11.43 35.71
N GLY A 624 -13.41 12.43 35.05
CA GLY A 624 -13.74 12.75 33.67
C GLY A 624 -12.97 11.93 32.62
N PRO A 625 -13.34 12.08 31.33
CA PRO A 625 -12.56 11.58 30.19
C PRO A 625 -11.13 12.14 30.16
N ARG A 626 -10.14 11.31 29.85
CA ARG A 626 -8.72 11.67 29.83
C ARG A 626 -8.10 11.53 28.44
N ILE A 627 -7.59 12.65 27.93
CA ILE A 627 -6.94 12.77 26.63
C ILE A 627 -5.46 13.08 26.85
N LEU A 628 -4.57 12.33 26.22
CA LEU A 628 -3.13 12.54 26.26
C LEU A 628 -2.65 13.09 24.90
N LEU A 629 -2.20 14.35 24.91
CA LEU A 629 -1.79 15.12 23.74
C LEU A 629 -0.28 14.97 23.52
N ASP A 630 0.16 14.70 22.29
CA ASP A 630 1.56 14.59 21.85
C ASP A 630 2.54 13.98 22.89
N PRO A 631 2.30 12.75 23.40
CA PRO A 631 3.07 12.21 24.51
C PRO A 631 4.48 11.75 24.10
N VAL A 632 5.51 12.36 24.70
CA VAL A 632 6.92 11.99 24.52
C VAL A 632 7.63 11.84 25.87
N PHE A 633 7.84 10.60 26.30
CA PHE A 633 8.60 10.27 27.50
C PHE A 633 10.05 9.86 27.19
N SER A 634 10.36 9.51 25.93
CA SER A 634 11.72 9.17 25.50
C SER A 634 12.75 10.27 25.81
N HIS A 635 13.99 9.87 26.10
CA HIS A 635 15.09 10.80 26.35
C HIS A 635 15.44 11.65 25.11
N ARG A 636 15.30 11.09 23.90
CA ARG A 636 15.64 11.74 22.63
C ARG A 636 14.50 11.71 21.62
N CYS A 637 14.31 12.83 20.94
CA CYS A 637 13.40 12.96 19.80
C CYS A 637 14.15 12.61 18.52
N SER A 638 14.25 11.31 18.23
CA SER A 638 15.09 10.78 17.15
C SER A 638 14.67 9.38 16.72
N PRO A 639 14.92 8.96 15.46
CA PRO A 639 14.83 7.55 15.05
C PRO A 639 15.84 6.64 15.77
N LEU A 640 16.85 7.19 16.45
CA LEU A 640 17.94 6.44 17.07
C LEU A 640 18.23 6.97 18.48
N SER A 641 18.29 6.08 19.46
CA SER A 641 18.46 6.42 20.89
C SER A 641 19.78 7.13 21.26
N TRP A 642 20.77 7.11 20.38
CA TRP A 642 22.14 7.62 20.64
C TRP A 642 22.49 8.93 19.90
N ILE A 643 21.64 9.41 18.99
CA ILE A 643 21.87 10.62 18.19
C ILE A 643 20.59 11.45 18.10
N GLY A 644 20.69 12.77 17.89
CA GLY A 644 19.55 13.69 17.89
C GLY A 644 19.33 14.39 19.24
N PRO A 645 18.37 15.34 19.32
CA PRO A 645 18.15 16.16 20.51
C PRO A 645 17.87 15.32 21.76
N ALA A 646 18.65 15.52 22.82
CA ALA A 646 18.38 15.00 24.14
C ALA A 646 17.56 16.02 24.94
N ARG A 647 16.61 15.54 25.74
CA ARG A 647 15.91 16.38 26.72
C ARG A 647 16.89 16.82 27.79
N PHE A 648 16.75 18.07 28.26
CA PHE A 648 17.53 18.59 29.38
C PHE A 648 16.72 18.67 30.68
N MET A 649 15.39 18.79 30.61
CA MET A 649 14.48 18.56 31.75
C MET A 649 13.93 17.13 31.68
N PRO A 650 13.93 16.33 32.76
CA PRO A 650 13.32 14.99 32.80
C PRO A 650 11.78 15.07 32.76
N THR A 651 11.07 13.94 32.60
CA THR A 651 9.61 13.92 32.76
C THR A 651 9.22 14.14 34.22
N PRO A 652 8.06 14.76 34.51
CA PRO A 652 7.59 14.97 35.88
C PRO A 652 7.08 13.68 36.55
N CYS A 653 6.87 12.60 35.79
CA CYS A 653 6.48 11.28 36.27
C CYS A 653 7.02 10.17 35.34
N THR A 654 6.87 8.91 35.73
CA THR A 654 7.05 7.76 34.81
C THR A 654 5.76 7.46 34.02
N LEU A 655 5.80 6.49 33.10
CA LEU A 655 4.60 6.06 32.36
C LEU A 655 3.64 5.25 33.24
N GLU A 656 4.16 4.54 34.23
CA GLU A 656 3.40 3.75 35.21
C GLU A 656 2.67 4.65 36.23
N GLU A 657 3.19 5.86 36.45
CA GLU A 657 2.57 6.88 37.31
C GLU A 657 1.49 7.69 36.59
N LEU A 658 1.34 7.56 35.26
CA LEU A 658 0.25 8.21 34.54
C LEU A 658 -1.10 7.60 34.98
N PRO A 659 -2.11 8.44 35.25
CA PRO A 659 -3.46 7.95 35.45
C PRO A 659 -4.00 7.34 34.15
N GLN A 660 -5.04 6.50 34.25
CA GLN A 660 -5.66 5.86 33.09
C GLN A 660 -6.02 6.88 32.00
N VAL A 661 -5.49 6.70 30.80
CA VAL A 661 -5.78 7.47 29.59
C VAL A 661 -6.86 6.75 28.78
N ASP A 662 -7.83 7.49 28.24
CA ASP A 662 -8.86 6.95 27.36
C ASP A 662 -8.50 7.15 25.88
N VAL A 663 -7.90 8.30 25.56
CA VAL A 663 -7.53 8.70 24.19
C VAL A 663 -6.13 9.31 24.13
N VAL A 664 -5.38 9.00 23.08
CA VAL A 664 -4.19 9.75 22.67
C VAL A 664 -4.53 10.57 21.42
N ALA A 665 -4.16 11.84 21.37
CA ALA A 665 -4.28 12.66 20.15
C ALA A 665 -2.92 13.25 19.76
N ILE A 666 -2.56 13.08 18.48
CA ILE A 666 -1.27 13.46 17.91
C ILE A 666 -1.48 14.61 16.93
N SER A 667 -0.72 15.70 17.07
CA SER A 667 -0.79 16.87 16.18
C SER A 667 -0.10 16.60 14.84
N HIS A 668 1.07 15.97 14.84
CA HIS A 668 1.82 15.65 13.62
C HIS A 668 2.92 14.64 13.92
N ASN A 669 3.71 14.28 12.91
CA ASN A 669 4.61 13.13 12.98
C ASN A 669 6.09 13.44 13.25
N HIS A 670 6.47 14.63 13.73
CA HIS A 670 7.86 14.81 14.18
C HIS A 670 8.16 13.99 15.45
N TYR A 671 9.44 13.73 15.72
CA TYR A 671 9.87 12.78 16.75
C TYR A 671 9.65 13.27 18.19
N ASP A 672 9.40 14.56 18.34
CA ASP A 672 9.12 15.32 19.56
C ASP A 672 7.62 15.50 19.82
N HIS A 673 6.76 15.03 18.92
CA HIS A 673 5.30 15.00 19.09
C HIS A 673 4.72 13.59 19.00
N MET A 674 5.33 12.73 18.18
CA MET A 674 4.92 11.33 17.99
C MET A 674 6.05 10.39 18.40
N ASP A 675 6.11 10.07 19.69
CA ASP A 675 6.99 9.04 20.25
C ASP A 675 6.30 7.67 20.24
N THR A 676 6.66 6.86 19.26
CA THR A 676 6.14 5.50 19.09
C THR A 676 6.51 4.57 20.25
N THR A 677 7.59 4.80 20.99
CA THR A 677 7.95 4.00 22.15
C THR A 677 7.03 4.30 23.34
N THR A 678 6.75 5.59 23.58
CA THR A 678 5.76 6.02 24.58
C THR A 678 4.37 5.46 24.27
N ILE A 679 3.91 5.61 23.02
CA ILE A 679 2.59 5.13 22.58
C ILE A 679 2.48 3.60 22.70
N GLN A 680 3.53 2.86 22.35
CA GLN A 680 3.55 1.40 22.48
C GLN A 680 3.46 0.96 23.95
N ALA A 681 4.24 1.59 24.83
CA ALA A 681 4.22 1.29 26.27
C ALA A 681 2.85 1.57 26.90
N LEU A 682 2.21 2.69 26.54
CA LEU A 682 0.85 3.04 26.99
C LEU A 682 -0.20 2.04 26.50
N ALA A 683 -0.15 1.65 25.23
CA ALA A 683 -1.13 0.75 24.63
C ALA A 683 -1.09 -0.68 25.20
N PHE A 684 0.08 -1.15 25.64
CA PHE A 684 0.30 -2.52 26.11
C PHE A 684 0.69 -2.63 27.59
N SER A 685 0.44 -1.59 28.39
CA SER A 685 0.74 -1.61 29.83
C SER A 685 -0.10 -2.65 30.60
N LYS A 686 0.53 -3.29 31.60
CA LYS A 686 -0.09 -4.32 32.44
C LYS A 686 -1.10 -3.78 33.47
N THR A 687 -1.18 -2.47 33.68
CA THR A 687 -1.81 -1.81 34.85
C THR A 687 -3.35 -1.82 34.90
N GLY A 688 -4.01 -2.80 34.28
CA GLY A 688 -5.49 -2.91 34.29
C GLY A 688 -6.05 -4.17 33.61
N HIS A 689 -5.32 -5.28 33.62
CA HIS A 689 -5.61 -6.43 32.76
C HIS A 689 -6.27 -7.62 33.48
N ASN A 690 -7.47 -7.99 33.02
CA ASN A 690 -8.00 -9.36 33.08
C ASN A 690 -7.84 -10.14 31.76
N ASN A 691 -7.39 -9.50 30.66
CA ASN A 691 -7.41 -10.13 29.32
C ASN A 691 -6.22 -9.69 28.43
N PRO A 692 -5.05 -10.36 28.48
CA PRO A 692 -3.80 -9.91 27.85
C PRO A 692 -3.88 -9.74 26.32
N GLY A 693 -3.58 -8.53 25.82
CA GLY A 693 -3.23 -8.30 24.41
C GLY A 693 -4.12 -7.35 23.62
N VAL A 694 -5.20 -6.80 24.20
CA VAL A 694 -6.07 -5.82 23.55
C VAL A 694 -5.77 -4.41 24.08
N PRO A 695 -5.31 -3.46 23.23
CA PRO A 695 -5.08 -2.09 23.68
C PRO A 695 -6.42 -1.37 23.92
N ARG A 696 -6.60 -0.71 25.07
CA ARG A 696 -7.84 0.04 25.39
C ARG A 696 -7.87 1.46 24.81
N ILE A 697 -6.70 2.03 24.50
CA ILE A 697 -6.56 3.43 24.07
C ILE A 697 -6.91 3.57 22.58
N HIS A 698 -7.69 4.60 22.23
CA HIS A 698 -7.85 5.03 20.84
C HIS A 698 -6.88 6.17 20.51
N ILE A 699 -6.27 6.11 19.32
CA ILE A 699 -5.29 7.09 18.84
C ILE A 699 -5.93 7.93 17.73
N PHE A 700 -5.97 9.25 17.92
CA PHE A 700 -6.39 10.22 16.93
C PHE A 700 -5.16 10.93 16.33
N ALA A 701 -5.15 11.11 15.02
CA ALA A 701 -4.09 11.80 14.31
C ALA A 701 -4.63 12.47 13.04
N PRO A 702 -3.91 13.43 12.43
CA PRO A 702 -4.21 13.88 11.08
C PRO A 702 -4.06 12.76 10.04
N LEU A 703 -4.63 12.93 8.85
CA LEU A 703 -4.50 11.99 7.71
C LEU A 703 -3.07 11.48 7.47
N ASN A 704 -2.97 10.19 7.10
CA ASN A 704 -1.75 9.47 6.72
C ASN A 704 -0.69 9.34 7.82
N ASN A 705 -1.11 9.29 9.08
CA ASN A 705 -0.24 9.07 10.25
C ASN A 705 -0.36 7.65 10.82
N GLU A 706 -1.12 6.75 10.20
CA GLU A 706 -1.38 5.40 10.70
C GLU A 706 -0.18 4.44 10.60
N ALA A 707 0.76 4.66 9.68
CA ALA A 707 1.88 3.74 9.45
C ALA A 707 2.83 3.59 10.67
N PRO A 708 3.26 4.67 11.36
CA PRO A 708 3.96 4.56 12.64
C PRO A 708 3.22 3.72 13.70
N PHE A 709 1.92 3.94 13.91
CA PHE A 709 1.15 3.22 14.94
C PHE A 709 0.98 1.73 14.59
N LYS A 710 0.72 1.41 13.31
CA LYS A 710 0.71 0.02 12.82
C LYS A 710 2.05 -0.68 13.03
N SER A 711 3.17 0.04 12.87
CA SER A 711 4.52 -0.54 13.01
C SER A 711 4.88 -0.98 14.44
N ILE A 712 4.20 -0.42 15.45
CA ILE A 712 4.35 -0.80 16.87
C ILE A 712 3.24 -1.75 17.37
N GLY A 713 2.36 -2.23 16.47
CA GLY A 713 1.34 -3.24 16.77
C GLY A 713 -0.05 -2.70 17.15
N ILE A 714 -0.32 -1.39 17.01
CA ILE A 714 -1.67 -0.88 17.26
C ILE A 714 -2.62 -1.35 16.14
N PRO A 715 -3.77 -1.98 16.45
CA PRO A 715 -4.73 -2.43 15.45
C PRO A 715 -5.43 -1.25 14.77
N GLN A 716 -5.83 -1.43 13.50
CA GLN A 716 -6.48 -0.37 12.71
C GLN A 716 -7.77 0.17 13.36
N THR A 717 -8.51 -0.67 14.09
CA THR A 717 -9.73 -0.29 14.84
C THR A 717 -9.47 0.72 15.97
N HIS A 718 -8.21 0.91 16.38
CA HIS A 718 -7.79 1.88 17.38
C HIS A 718 -7.09 3.11 16.79
N ILE A 719 -7.01 3.23 15.46
CA ILE A 719 -6.32 4.33 14.78
C ILE A 719 -7.31 5.15 13.94
N HIS A 720 -7.55 6.38 14.37
CA HIS A 720 -8.50 7.31 13.77
C HIS A 720 -7.75 8.49 13.12
N CYS A 721 -7.62 8.47 11.79
CA CYS A 721 -6.94 9.52 11.05
C CYS A 721 -7.96 10.48 10.42
N LEU A 722 -7.89 11.77 10.74
CA LEU A 722 -8.89 12.79 10.38
C LEU A 722 -8.28 13.90 9.50
N ASP A 723 -9.05 14.38 8.53
CA ASP A 723 -8.72 15.58 7.74
C ASP A 723 -9.08 16.87 8.49
N TRP A 724 -8.52 18.00 8.06
CA TRP A 724 -8.90 19.30 8.60
C TRP A 724 -10.41 19.54 8.51
N TRP A 725 -10.97 20.03 9.61
CA TRP A 725 -12.38 20.26 9.87
C TRP A 725 -13.24 19.00 10.05
N GLN A 726 -12.68 17.79 9.99
CA GLN A 726 -13.39 16.58 10.38
C GLN A 726 -13.41 16.43 11.91
N SER A 727 -14.57 16.01 12.41
CA SER A 727 -14.83 15.75 13.83
C SER A 727 -15.12 14.28 14.06
N SER A 728 -14.79 13.78 15.25
CA SER A 728 -15.23 12.47 15.74
C SER A 728 -15.80 12.62 17.14
N ASP A 729 -16.94 12.00 17.37
CA ASP A 729 -17.53 11.86 18.71
C ASP A 729 -17.02 10.58 19.34
N ILE A 730 -16.57 10.69 20.59
CA ILE A 730 -15.84 9.64 21.29
C ILE A 730 -16.65 9.30 22.54
N ILE A 731 -17.13 8.06 22.58
CA ILE A 731 -17.87 7.50 23.71
C ILE A 731 -16.86 6.79 24.62
N VAL A 732 -16.84 7.14 25.91
CA VAL A 732 -15.99 6.49 26.92
C VAL A 732 -16.80 5.97 28.10
N GLU A 733 -16.35 4.87 28.67
CA GLU A 733 -16.93 4.22 29.85
C GLU A 733 -16.06 4.49 31.08
N LEU A 734 -16.61 5.29 31.99
CA LEU A 734 -15.94 5.81 33.17
C LEU A 734 -16.37 5.05 34.43
N PRO A 735 -15.45 4.81 35.39
CA PRO A 735 -15.79 4.13 36.63
C PRO A 735 -16.75 4.98 37.48
N SER A 736 -17.83 4.36 37.93
CA SER A 736 -18.84 4.97 38.82
C SER A 736 -18.25 5.38 40.18
N LYS A 737 -18.80 6.43 40.76
CA LYS A 737 -18.42 6.92 42.10
C LYS A 737 -19.04 6.04 43.17
N VAL A 738 -18.25 5.13 43.74
CA VAL A 738 -18.69 4.26 44.84
C VAL A 738 -19.07 5.10 46.05
N SER A 739 -20.30 4.90 46.55
CA SER A 739 -20.75 5.43 47.84
C SER A 739 -20.32 4.47 48.95
N SER A 740 -19.92 5.00 50.11
CA SER A 740 -19.34 4.23 51.23
C SER A 740 -20.23 3.13 51.83
N ASN A 741 -21.48 3.01 51.38
CA ASN A 741 -22.51 2.14 51.95
C ASN A 741 -22.99 1.06 50.97
N ILE A 742 -22.36 0.88 49.80
CA ILE A 742 -22.73 -0.13 48.79
C ILE A 742 -21.47 -0.91 48.41
N THR A 743 -21.52 -2.24 48.56
CA THR A 743 -20.41 -3.17 48.23
C THR A 743 -20.46 -3.71 46.80
N ASP A 744 -21.54 -3.46 46.08
CA ASP A 744 -21.75 -3.96 44.72
C ASP A 744 -21.09 -3.07 43.66
N GLU A 745 -20.51 -3.68 42.63
CA GLU A 745 -19.92 -2.95 41.50
C GLU A 745 -21.01 -2.20 40.71
N LEU A 746 -21.05 -0.87 40.86
CA LEU A 746 -21.95 -0.02 40.08
C LEU A 746 -21.55 -0.04 38.59
N PRO A 747 -22.52 -0.07 37.66
CA PRO A 747 -22.24 -0.08 36.22
C PRO A 747 -21.48 1.19 35.79
N PRO A 748 -20.65 1.12 34.72
CA PRO A 748 -19.86 2.26 34.28
C PRO A 748 -20.74 3.39 33.70
N ILE A 749 -20.33 4.64 33.92
CA ILE A 749 -20.99 5.82 33.37
C ILE A 749 -20.47 6.06 31.95
N ARG A 750 -21.37 6.05 30.96
CA ARG A 750 -21.06 6.43 29.58
C ARG A 750 -21.13 7.94 29.41
N THR A 751 -20.16 8.52 28.71
CA THR A 751 -20.19 9.94 28.30
C THR A 751 -19.56 10.12 26.91
N THR A 752 -19.82 11.27 26.30
CA THR A 752 -19.33 11.61 24.95
C THR A 752 -18.60 12.95 24.95
N PHE A 753 -17.51 13.03 24.21
CA PHE A 753 -16.84 14.29 23.88
C PHE A 753 -16.41 14.29 22.40
N ARG A 754 -16.18 15.47 21.84
CA ARG A 754 -15.80 15.65 20.43
C ARG A 754 -14.34 16.03 20.30
N LEU A 755 -13.62 15.36 19.39
CA LEU A 755 -12.35 15.84 18.85
C LEU A 755 -12.57 16.34 17.42
N THR A 756 -12.11 17.55 17.11
CA THR A 756 -12.08 18.08 15.75
C THR A 756 -10.64 18.37 15.33
N CYS A 757 -10.22 17.74 14.24
CA CYS A 757 -8.96 18.01 13.57
C CYS A 757 -9.05 19.41 12.95
N THR A 758 -8.17 20.34 13.32
CA THR A 758 -8.21 21.75 12.89
C THR A 758 -6.91 22.16 12.17
N PRO A 759 -6.93 23.16 11.27
CA PRO A 759 -5.74 23.57 10.54
C PRO A 759 -4.67 24.27 11.36
N THR A 760 -3.42 24.06 10.96
CA THR A 760 -2.20 24.71 11.47
C THR A 760 -1.24 24.94 10.31
N GLN A 761 -0.39 25.96 10.39
CA GLN A 761 0.69 26.17 9.44
C GLN A 761 1.98 25.48 9.92
N HIS A 762 2.15 24.21 9.55
CA HIS A 762 3.33 23.41 9.87
C HIS A 762 3.69 22.47 8.70
N LEU A 763 4.34 21.33 8.97
CA LEU A 763 4.71 20.30 7.99
C LEU A 763 4.88 18.93 8.66
N SER A 764 5.13 17.89 7.87
CA SER A 764 5.40 16.53 8.35
C SER A 764 6.69 15.95 7.76
N GLY A 765 7.26 14.93 8.39
CA GLY A 765 8.37 14.10 7.87
C GLY A 765 9.20 13.40 8.96
N ARG A 766 9.42 12.09 8.84
CA ARG A 766 10.25 11.27 9.78
C ARG A 766 11.50 10.68 9.13
N SER A 767 11.55 10.51 7.82
CA SER A 767 12.70 9.85 7.17
C SER A 767 13.96 10.73 7.20
N VAL A 768 15.10 10.12 7.53
CA VAL A 768 16.42 10.78 7.63
C VAL A 768 16.82 11.53 6.34
N PHE A 769 16.28 11.14 5.19
CA PHE A 769 16.52 11.78 3.89
C PHE A 769 15.39 12.72 3.45
N LEU A 770 14.45 13.07 4.34
CA LEU A 770 13.27 13.93 4.10
C LEU A 770 12.38 13.48 2.93
N THR A 771 12.47 12.21 2.53
CA THR A 771 11.76 11.60 1.40
C THR A 771 10.26 11.39 1.61
N ASP A 772 9.80 11.58 2.84
CA ASP A 772 8.42 11.48 3.31
C ASP A 772 7.87 12.84 3.76
N ARG A 773 8.64 13.92 3.60
CA ARG A 773 8.20 15.26 3.95
C ARG A 773 6.89 15.58 3.21
N TRP A 774 5.95 16.21 3.91
CA TRP A 774 4.61 16.57 3.40
C TRP A 774 3.65 15.41 3.10
N LYS A 775 4.01 14.14 3.35
CA LYS A 775 3.15 12.98 2.97
C LYS A 775 2.05 12.64 3.97
N SER A 776 2.21 13.10 5.20
CA SER A 776 1.20 13.05 6.26
C SER A 776 0.69 14.46 6.55
N LEU A 777 -0.54 14.58 6.99
CA LEU A 777 -1.09 15.87 7.42
C LEU A 777 -0.56 16.22 8.83
N TRP A 778 -0.65 17.49 9.20
CA TRP A 778 -0.36 18.06 10.51
C TRP A 778 -1.61 18.85 10.96
N SER A 779 -1.97 18.83 12.24
CA SER A 779 -3.21 19.43 12.75
C SER A 779 -3.08 19.93 14.18
N SER A 780 -3.94 20.87 14.52
CA SER A 780 -4.30 21.25 15.87
C SER A 780 -5.59 20.52 16.25
N TRP A 781 -5.93 20.47 17.53
CA TRP A 781 -7.09 19.73 18.03
C TRP A 781 -8.02 20.65 18.82
N ALA A 782 -9.26 20.80 18.34
CA ALA A 782 -10.34 21.37 19.15
C ALA A 782 -11.07 20.23 19.88
N VAL A 783 -11.25 20.39 21.19
CA VAL A 783 -11.92 19.43 22.09
C VAL A 783 -13.18 20.09 22.65
N GLU A 784 -14.32 19.43 22.58
CA GLU A 784 -15.58 19.93 23.17
C GLU A 784 -16.18 18.85 24.09
N SER A 785 -16.34 19.13 25.38
CA SER A 785 -16.96 18.19 26.33
C SER A 785 -18.48 18.15 26.12
N ASN A 786 -19.07 16.96 25.97
CA ASN A 786 -20.52 16.75 25.84
C ASN A 786 -21.22 17.70 24.84
N PRO A 787 -20.91 17.58 23.52
CA PRO A 787 -21.39 18.51 22.48
C PRO A 787 -22.91 18.50 22.25
N TYR A 788 -23.64 17.56 22.87
CA TYR A 788 -25.08 17.36 22.69
C TYR A 788 -25.94 17.92 23.82
N ASN A 789 -25.34 18.31 24.96
CA ASN A 789 -26.10 18.89 26.07
C ASN A 789 -26.45 20.35 25.79
N LYS A 790 -27.64 20.57 25.22
CA LYS A 790 -28.17 21.90 24.86
C LYS A 790 -29.10 22.51 25.93
N ASP A 791 -29.56 21.71 26.90
CA ASP A 791 -30.49 22.19 27.93
C ASP A 791 -29.76 23.00 29.01
N GLN A 792 -29.85 24.32 28.88
CA GLN A 792 -29.36 25.29 29.87
C GLN A 792 -30.29 25.45 31.07
N SER A 793 -31.43 24.73 31.11
CA SER A 793 -32.56 25.03 31.99
C SER A 793 -32.60 24.26 33.31
N GLU A 794 -31.98 23.07 33.44
CA GLU A 794 -31.98 22.30 34.70
C GLU A 794 -30.61 21.65 34.98
N GLY A 795 -29.74 22.35 35.71
CA GLY A 795 -28.50 21.79 36.28
C GLY A 795 -27.42 21.33 35.28
N GLY A 796 -27.67 21.48 33.97
CA GLY A 796 -26.75 21.10 32.90
C GLY A 796 -25.48 21.94 32.89
N MET A 797 -24.33 21.27 32.94
CA MET A 797 -23.02 21.92 32.91
C MET A 797 -22.69 22.40 31.49
N HIS A 798 -22.21 23.64 31.35
CA HIS A 798 -21.83 24.18 30.05
C HIS A 798 -20.69 23.36 29.39
N PRO A 799 -20.74 23.13 28.06
CA PRO A 799 -19.71 22.37 27.38
C PRO A 799 -18.41 23.18 27.31
N VAL A 800 -17.39 22.71 28.04
CA VAL A 800 -16.06 23.32 28.08
C VAL A 800 -15.27 22.98 26.81
N LYS A 801 -14.53 23.95 26.27
CA LYS A 801 -13.77 23.82 25.03
C LYS A 801 -12.27 24.06 25.23
N LEU A 802 -11.46 23.14 24.71
CA LEU A 802 -9.99 23.26 24.66
C LEU A 802 -9.50 23.32 23.21
N TRP A 803 -8.48 24.12 22.94
CA TRP A 803 -7.72 24.07 21.69
C TRP A 803 -6.24 23.75 21.94
N PHE A 804 -5.74 22.69 21.32
CA PHE A 804 -4.33 22.30 21.35
C PHE A 804 -3.70 22.60 20.00
N ALA A 805 -2.73 23.52 19.96
CA ALA A 805 -2.12 23.97 18.71
C ALA A 805 -1.30 22.88 17.98
N GLY A 806 -0.75 21.92 18.73
CA GLY A 806 0.45 21.21 18.30
C GLY A 806 1.57 22.21 17.99
N ASP A 807 2.33 21.92 16.94
CA ASP A 807 3.20 22.92 16.33
C ASP A 807 2.51 23.71 15.24
N THR A 808 2.79 25.01 15.22
CA THR A 808 2.28 25.92 14.21
C THR A 808 3.14 27.17 14.09
N GLY A 809 3.27 27.69 12.87
CA GLY A 809 3.71 29.05 12.60
C GLY A 809 2.52 29.98 12.37
N TYR A 810 2.68 31.27 12.65
CA TYR A 810 1.62 32.26 12.39
C TYR A 810 1.82 33.02 11.08
N ARG A 811 3.08 33.20 10.67
CA ARG A 811 3.51 33.94 9.48
C ARG A 811 4.88 33.44 9.02
N THR A 812 5.22 33.59 7.74
CA THR A 812 6.62 33.47 7.30
C THR A 812 7.27 34.84 7.32
N VAL A 813 8.46 34.94 7.91
CA VAL A 813 9.32 36.13 7.92
C VAL A 813 10.60 35.80 7.15
N HIS A 814 11.03 36.63 6.21
CA HIS A 814 12.33 36.50 5.52
C HIS A 814 13.35 37.50 6.06
N VAL A 815 14.62 37.35 5.65
CA VAL A 815 15.72 38.24 6.07
C VAL A 815 15.44 39.67 5.61
N GLY A 816 15.39 40.61 6.56
CA GLY A 816 15.16 42.03 6.29
C GLY A 816 13.70 42.46 6.21
N GLU A 817 12.74 41.54 6.36
CA GLU A 817 11.33 41.90 6.47
C GLU A 817 10.95 42.28 7.91
N ASN A 818 10.05 43.24 8.05
CA ASN A 818 9.41 43.57 9.32
C ASN A 818 8.26 42.57 9.59
N GLU A 819 8.25 41.91 10.75
CA GLU A 819 7.25 40.89 11.07
C GLU A 819 5.81 41.42 11.04
N SER A 820 5.62 42.71 11.30
CA SER A 820 4.28 43.34 11.32
C SER A 820 3.64 43.46 9.94
N ASP A 821 4.45 43.46 8.88
CA ASP A 821 4.00 43.80 7.52
C ASP A 821 3.76 42.56 6.63
N VAL A 822 4.07 41.35 7.14
CA VAL A 822 3.94 40.09 6.38
C VAL A 822 2.61 39.36 6.64
N PRO A 823 2.07 38.60 5.68
CA PRO A 823 0.77 37.94 5.83
C PRO A 823 0.71 36.91 6.96
N VAL A 824 -0.41 36.88 7.67
CA VAL A 824 -0.70 35.96 8.78
C VAL A 824 -1.66 34.85 8.36
N CYS A 825 -1.60 33.70 9.01
CA CYS A 825 -2.44 32.54 8.68
C CYS A 825 -3.90 32.78 9.09
N PRO A 826 -4.87 32.86 8.15
CA PRO A 826 -6.25 33.19 8.46
C PRO A 826 -7.01 32.06 9.16
N ALA A 827 -6.46 30.84 9.18
CA ALA A 827 -7.13 29.67 9.74
C ALA A 827 -7.41 29.80 11.23
N PHE A 828 -6.55 30.45 12.01
CA PHE A 828 -6.74 30.59 13.45
C PHE A 828 -7.95 31.45 13.80
N LYS A 829 -8.13 32.56 13.09
CA LYS A 829 -9.34 33.38 13.19
C LYS A 829 -10.58 32.60 12.74
N GLN A 830 -10.48 31.81 11.67
CA GLN A 830 -11.58 30.92 11.24
C GLN A 830 -11.93 29.86 12.30
N ILE A 831 -10.94 29.33 13.03
CA ILE A 831 -11.17 28.41 14.17
C ILE A 831 -11.90 29.14 15.30
N GLY A 832 -11.39 30.30 15.75
CA GLY A 832 -12.04 31.09 16.82
C GLY A 832 -13.44 31.59 16.46
N ASP A 833 -13.69 31.92 15.19
CA ASP A 833 -15.02 32.26 14.67
C ASP A 833 -15.95 31.03 14.59
N LYS A 834 -15.46 29.86 14.15
CA LYS A 834 -16.25 28.64 14.00
C LYS A 834 -16.67 28.00 15.34
N PHE A 835 -15.78 28.00 16.33
CA PHE A 835 -16.03 27.36 17.63
C PHE A 835 -16.66 28.29 18.68
N GLY A 836 -16.66 29.61 18.43
CA GLY A 836 -17.20 30.62 19.35
C GLY A 836 -16.23 31.00 20.49
N GLY A 837 -14.95 30.67 20.36
CA GLY A 837 -13.94 30.80 21.42
C GLY A 837 -13.65 29.48 22.15
N PHE A 838 -12.67 29.54 23.05
CA PHE A 838 -12.22 28.39 23.85
C PHE A 838 -11.99 28.80 25.30
N ASP A 839 -12.22 27.90 26.24
CA ASP A 839 -11.94 28.13 27.66
C ASP A 839 -10.44 28.02 27.94
N LEU A 840 -9.76 27.07 27.28
CA LEU A 840 -8.31 26.89 27.37
C LEU A 840 -7.67 26.69 25.98
N ALA A 841 -6.58 27.40 25.70
CA ALA A 841 -5.70 27.13 24.56
C ALA A 841 -4.28 26.72 25.00
N LEU A 842 -3.71 25.71 24.36
CA LEU A 842 -2.33 25.26 24.61
C LEU A 842 -1.49 25.71 23.41
N LEU A 843 -0.56 26.66 23.62
CA LEU A 843 0.07 27.46 22.56
C LEU A 843 1.61 27.37 22.60
N PRO A 844 2.29 27.04 21.48
CA PRO A 844 3.74 26.90 21.45
C PRO A 844 4.42 28.27 21.61
N ILE A 845 5.56 28.34 22.30
CA ILE A 845 6.37 29.56 22.42
C ILE A 845 7.88 29.36 22.19
N GLY A 846 8.32 28.14 21.89
CA GLY A 846 9.73 27.78 21.65
C GLY A 846 10.00 27.30 20.22
N ALA A 847 11.29 27.15 19.88
CA ALA A 847 11.80 26.76 18.56
C ALA A 847 11.52 27.76 17.42
N TYR A 848 11.56 29.06 17.71
CA TYR A 848 11.23 30.12 16.74
C TYR A 848 12.43 30.89 16.18
N ASN A 849 13.60 30.79 16.81
CA ASN A 849 14.79 31.55 16.41
C ASN A 849 15.78 30.65 15.65
N PRO A 850 16.40 31.09 14.53
CA PRO A 850 16.19 32.35 13.84
C PRO A 850 14.88 32.41 13.04
N ARG A 851 14.19 33.55 13.15
CA ARG A 851 12.89 33.78 12.51
C ARG A 851 12.89 33.55 10.99
N PRO A 852 13.92 33.95 10.23
CA PRO A 852 14.05 33.58 8.81
C PRO A 852 14.05 32.08 8.52
N LEU A 853 14.42 31.22 9.47
CA LEU A 853 14.45 29.75 9.29
C LEU A 853 13.24 29.04 9.86
N LEU A 854 12.61 29.55 10.93
CA LEU A 854 11.62 28.78 11.70
C LEU A 854 10.22 29.40 11.72
N SER A 855 10.05 30.70 11.46
CA SER A 855 8.74 31.38 11.52
C SER A 855 7.64 30.71 10.68
N TYR A 856 8.00 30.19 9.50
CA TYR A 856 7.07 29.52 8.60
C TYR A 856 6.40 28.27 9.18
N MET A 857 6.92 27.72 10.29
CA MET A 857 6.45 26.51 10.94
C MET A 857 6.36 26.58 12.49
N HIS A 858 6.98 27.56 13.15
CA HIS A 858 6.87 27.77 14.61
C HIS A 858 6.58 29.25 14.97
N CYS A 859 5.60 29.45 15.86
CA CYS A 859 5.29 30.73 16.48
C CYS A 859 6.39 31.16 17.45
N ALA A 860 6.77 32.44 17.37
CA ALA A 860 7.42 33.12 18.47
C ALA A 860 6.37 33.59 19.50
N PRO A 861 6.74 33.96 20.73
CA PRO A 861 5.76 34.39 21.75
C PRO A 861 4.83 35.52 21.28
N GLN A 862 5.32 36.48 20.48
CA GLN A 862 4.49 37.54 19.88
C GLN A 862 3.46 37.02 18.88
N ASP A 863 3.72 35.91 18.20
CA ASP A 863 2.75 35.25 17.33
C ASP A 863 1.69 34.53 18.17
N SER A 864 2.11 33.86 19.25
CA SER A 864 1.21 33.12 20.13
C SER A 864 0.25 34.02 20.91
N VAL A 865 0.65 35.24 21.26
CA VAL A 865 -0.25 36.26 21.83
C VAL A 865 -1.32 36.72 20.82
N ARG A 866 -1.00 36.78 19.52
CA ARG A 866 -1.99 37.08 18.47
C ARG A 866 -2.91 35.89 18.19
N LEU A 867 -2.34 34.68 18.15
CA LEU A 867 -3.04 33.41 18.04
C LEU A 867 -4.09 33.24 19.16
N PHE A 868 -3.74 33.57 20.40
CA PHE A 868 -4.66 33.61 21.54
C PHE A 868 -5.91 34.49 21.27
N ALA A 869 -5.70 35.69 20.73
CA ALA A 869 -6.78 36.61 20.38
C ALA A 869 -7.62 36.14 19.17
N ASP A 870 -6.97 35.63 18.12
CA ASP A 870 -7.66 35.08 16.94
C ASP A 870 -8.55 33.87 17.27
N LEU A 871 -8.12 33.03 18.21
CA LEU A 871 -8.89 31.91 18.74
C LEU A 871 -10.02 32.32 19.68
N LYS A 872 -10.04 33.58 20.16
CA LYS A 872 -10.93 34.06 21.23
C LYS A 872 -10.86 33.16 22.48
N ALA A 873 -9.64 32.76 22.85
CA ALA A 873 -9.43 31.95 24.04
C ALA A 873 -9.58 32.81 25.30
N LYS A 874 -10.17 32.25 26.37
CA LYS A 874 -10.28 32.91 27.69
C LYS A 874 -8.99 32.78 28.50
N LYS A 875 -8.34 31.61 28.39
CA LYS A 875 -7.09 31.28 29.07
C LYS A 875 -6.16 30.53 28.13
N ALA A 876 -4.84 30.69 28.29
CA ALA A 876 -3.85 29.88 27.58
C ALA A 876 -2.66 29.46 28.45
N ILE A 877 -2.02 28.36 28.05
CA ILE A 877 -0.81 27.82 28.67
C ILE A 877 0.27 27.71 27.59
N ALA A 878 1.48 28.18 27.92
CA ALA A 878 2.63 28.13 27.05
C ALA A 878 3.31 26.74 27.02
N MET A 879 3.60 26.25 25.82
CA MET A 879 4.18 24.93 25.57
C MET A 879 5.27 24.95 24.48
N HIS A 880 5.76 23.78 24.06
CA HIS A 880 6.84 23.61 23.05
C HIS A 880 8.18 24.28 23.44
N TRP A 881 8.36 24.63 24.70
CA TRP A 881 9.58 25.23 25.24
C TRP A 881 10.12 24.39 26.40
N GLY A 882 11.36 24.64 26.80
CA GLY A 882 11.84 24.20 28.10
C GLY A 882 12.07 22.70 28.30
N THR A 883 12.10 21.90 27.24
CA THR A 883 12.36 20.43 27.35
C THR A 883 13.45 19.96 26.39
N TRP A 884 13.35 20.33 25.10
CA TRP A 884 14.39 20.15 24.09
C TRP A 884 14.89 21.48 23.54
N HIS A 885 16.14 21.50 23.07
CA HIS A 885 16.74 22.67 22.43
C HIS A 885 16.73 22.47 20.91
N LEU A 886 15.65 22.96 20.29
CA LEU A 886 15.32 22.75 18.88
C LEU A 886 15.65 23.97 18.00
N GLY A 887 15.39 25.18 18.50
CA GLY A 887 15.80 26.44 17.89
C GLY A 887 17.16 26.96 18.38
N GLY A 888 17.40 28.24 18.14
CA GLY A 888 18.60 29.00 18.55
C GLY A 888 18.29 30.15 19.51
N GLU A 889 17.10 30.22 20.08
CA GLU A 889 16.73 31.16 21.14
C GLU A 889 17.50 30.85 22.45
N PRO A 890 17.85 31.88 23.25
CA PRO A 890 18.28 31.69 24.63
C PRO A 890 17.22 30.96 25.45
N PHE A 891 17.68 30.27 26.50
CA PHE A 891 16.89 29.29 27.26
C PHE A 891 15.65 29.88 27.95
N ASP A 892 15.77 31.10 28.48
CA ASP A 892 14.79 31.85 29.26
C ASP A 892 14.01 32.89 28.43
N GLU A 893 14.48 33.20 27.22
CA GLU A 893 13.88 34.18 26.30
C GLU A 893 12.39 33.90 25.99
N PRO A 894 11.93 32.64 25.73
CA PRO A 894 10.52 32.37 25.44
C PRO A 894 9.54 32.93 26.48
N VAL A 895 9.85 32.77 27.78
CA VAL A 895 8.99 33.24 28.87
C VAL A 895 9.10 34.74 29.08
N ALA A 896 10.32 35.28 29.03
CA ALA A 896 10.55 36.73 29.16
C ALA A 896 9.84 37.50 28.04
N LEU A 897 9.95 37.02 26.80
CA LEU A 897 9.29 37.61 25.63
C LEU A 897 7.77 37.38 25.65
N LEU A 898 7.27 36.21 26.09
CA LEU A 898 5.84 36.02 26.31
C LEU A 898 5.28 37.08 27.26
N LYS A 899 5.91 37.28 28.43
CA LYS A 899 5.50 38.31 29.38
C LYS A 899 5.45 39.69 28.73
N GLN A 900 6.51 40.08 28.02
CA GLN A 900 6.59 41.38 27.35
C GLN A 900 5.47 41.57 26.30
N GLU A 901 5.17 40.54 25.51
CA GLU A 901 4.15 40.63 24.45
C GLU A 901 2.72 40.64 25.01
N ARG A 902 2.46 39.98 26.14
CA ARG A 902 1.18 40.10 26.87
C ARG A 902 0.96 41.49 27.44
N GLU A 903 1.99 42.08 28.05
CA GLU A 903 1.95 43.45 28.56
C GLU A 903 1.66 44.45 27.43
N LYS A 904 2.31 44.29 26.27
CA LYS A 904 2.02 45.09 25.05
C LYS A 904 0.58 44.89 24.53
N ALA A 905 0.04 43.69 24.61
CA ALA A 905 -1.32 43.36 24.18
C ALA A 905 -2.41 43.74 25.21
N GLY A 906 -2.04 44.21 26.40
CA GLY A 906 -2.98 44.56 27.47
C GLY A 906 -3.62 43.35 28.16
N LEU A 907 -3.04 42.16 28.03
CA LEU A 907 -3.54 40.94 28.66
C LEU A 907 -3.21 40.92 30.16
N LYS A 908 -4.18 40.50 30.97
CA LYS A 908 -4.03 40.41 32.44
C LYS A 908 -3.17 39.21 32.83
N SER A 909 -2.56 39.28 34.01
CA SER A 909 -1.94 38.10 34.62
C SER A 909 -2.98 36.99 34.80
N GLY A 910 -2.62 35.77 34.43
CA GLY A 910 -3.48 34.58 34.42
C GLY A 910 -4.20 34.28 33.10
N GLU A 911 -4.28 35.21 32.14
CA GLU A 911 -4.96 34.99 30.84
C GLU A 911 -4.11 34.17 29.85
N PHE A 912 -2.79 34.30 29.87
CA PHE A 912 -1.88 33.42 29.14
C PHE A 912 -0.57 33.34 29.92
N GLU A 913 -0.19 32.19 30.45
CA GLU A 913 1.00 32.06 31.30
C GLU A 913 1.82 30.79 30.96
N PRO A 914 3.14 30.77 31.26
CA PRO A 914 3.85 29.51 31.46
C PRO A 914 3.37 28.81 32.74
N CYS A 915 3.58 27.50 32.82
CA CYS A 915 3.39 26.72 34.04
C CYS A 915 4.66 25.89 34.32
N ALA A 916 4.78 25.30 35.51
CA ALA A 916 5.85 24.37 35.84
C ALA A 916 5.65 23.01 35.13
N ILE A 917 6.75 22.32 34.79
CA ILE A 917 6.65 20.95 34.27
C ILE A 917 6.06 20.06 35.37
N GLY A 918 4.94 19.40 35.09
CA GLY A 918 4.14 18.62 36.03
C GLY A 918 3.03 19.40 36.76
N GLU A 919 2.90 20.72 36.53
CA GLU A 919 1.79 21.50 37.05
C GLU A 919 0.46 21.12 36.39
N THR A 920 -0.61 21.06 37.19
CA THR A 920 -1.99 20.92 36.69
C THR A 920 -2.69 22.25 36.79
N ILE A 921 -3.01 22.84 35.64
CA ILE A 921 -3.83 24.03 35.57
C ILE A 921 -5.30 23.62 35.54
N VAL A 922 -6.08 24.26 36.41
CA VAL A 922 -7.53 24.13 36.50
C VAL A 922 -8.18 25.32 35.78
N VAL A 923 -9.28 25.06 35.07
CA VAL A 923 -10.08 26.01 34.28
C VAL A 923 -11.57 25.78 34.56
#